data_AF-A0A7V3JM81-F1
#
_entry.id   AF-A0A7V3JM81-F1
#
_cell.length_a   1.000
_cell.length_b   1.000
_cell.length_c   1.000
_cell.angle_alpha   90.00
_cell.angle_beta   90.00
_cell.angle_gamma   90.00
#
_symmetry.space_group_name_H-M   'P 1'
#
loop_
_entity.id
_entity.type
_entity.pdbx_description
1 polymer ?
#
loop_
_entity_poly.entity_id
_entity_poly.type
_entity_poly.pdbx_seq_one_letter_code
_entity_poly.pdbx_strand_id
1 'polypeptide(L)'
;MKSWLIDPAALPHAAPPGGIAEGGLWSLLLWLGVSLLTAAVGVLLFTRWRPWRPLKKCLIVSLLLHLWMVLGLSAVSIPRAVAPKGPQELCITLEDTLPEAQRGRHEPPGKTTRGGGSLALRVAGVAPVPPPAEPKPHLAPLETALVETRQQATSEASQPWRETAAREPPQAAGPPGPRLVQPAALVPQLTNRPENAEPALATAGPTDQWPRRPAQPAESGSITTGPPAQPLPSTDTAVPVSAEAAEESRPPDTPGRSTHKGLEPLSTTVARETPGHGSRADPGQSASQSDAEGGRHSIPAPYSWRIAPDRSEVARRFGASEESEKAVDRALDWLAGNQDPDGRWNPRHHGAGDERFELGRDRQGAGTRADTGITGLALLAFAGRGNTHQRGPYAATVQKGVKFLLDVQAPDGNLAGQAAPYEFMYCHGIATLALSEIVGLSGDAQLRGPLASAVAYTVASQDPWGGGWRYRPGEPGDTSQLGWQLLALRSAELAGIAVPRSTWEGAARYLATVSAGTHGGLAAYRPGERATRTMTAEALVCRQLLGLWPTHPAAREAGDYLLGELPGEGAPNRYYWYYATMAMYQLQGTHWELWNRALQRTLLATQRRDAPFAGSWDPTTRWDGYGGRVYATALATLCLEAYYRFMPPTGADRPGQSPAVH
;
A
#
# COMPACT_ATOMS: atom_id res chain seq x y z
N MET A 1 -59.13 -2.05 -50.49
CA MET A 1 -59.48 -3.31 -51.18
C MET A 1 -58.17 -4.02 -51.50
N LYS A 2 -57.98 -5.33 -51.30
CA LYS A 2 -58.91 -6.40 -50.87
C LYS A 2 -58.41 -7.09 -49.58
N SER A 3 -59.27 -7.91 -48.99
CA SER A 3 -59.06 -8.67 -47.74
C SER A 3 -59.20 -10.18 -47.95
N TRP A 4 -58.47 -10.97 -47.17
CA TRP A 4 -58.79 -12.35 -46.70
C TRP A 4 -57.94 -12.54 -45.41
N LEU A 5 -58.41 -12.81 -44.19
CA LEU A 5 -59.55 -13.56 -43.64
C LEU A 5 -59.35 -15.10 -43.69
N ILE A 6 -59.09 -15.70 -42.52
CA ILE A 6 -59.00 -17.15 -42.22
C ILE A 6 -59.72 -17.44 -40.89
N ASP A 7 -60.17 -18.68 -40.71
CA ASP A 7 -61.30 -19.15 -39.87
C ASP A 7 -60.89 -19.64 -38.44
N PRO A 8 -61.60 -19.27 -37.36
CA PRO A 8 -61.34 -19.72 -35.99
C PRO A 8 -62.01 -21.07 -35.60
N ALA A 9 -61.51 -22.20 -36.11
CA ALA A 9 -62.12 -23.53 -35.84
C ALA A 9 -61.14 -24.71 -35.64
N ALA A 10 -60.32 -24.70 -34.57
CA ALA A 10 -59.56 -25.89 -34.12
C ALA A 10 -59.14 -25.85 -32.63
N LEU A 11 -60.00 -26.32 -31.71
CA LEU A 11 -59.68 -26.50 -30.28
C LEU A 11 -60.30 -27.78 -29.67
N PRO A 12 -59.45 -28.70 -29.19
CA PRO A 12 -59.75 -29.63 -28.10
C PRO A 12 -58.67 -29.56 -26.99
N HIS A 13 -58.94 -29.69 -25.69
CA HIS A 13 -60.19 -29.66 -24.91
C HIS A 13 -59.87 -29.03 -23.54
N ALA A 14 -60.86 -28.48 -22.84
CA ALA A 14 -60.66 -27.90 -21.51
C ALA A 14 -60.63 -28.94 -20.38
N ALA A 15 -59.81 -28.69 -19.36
CA ALA A 15 -59.88 -29.32 -18.03
C ALA A 15 -60.46 -28.30 -17.02
N PRO A 16 -61.11 -28.73 -15.92
CA PRO A 16 -61.99 -27.85 -15.14
C PRO A 16 -61.26 -26.88 -14.21
N PRO A 17 -61.86 -25.71 -13.90
CA PRO A 17 -61.30 -24.73 -12.96
C PRO A 17 -61.48 -25.20 -11.50
N GLY A 18 -60.37 -25.39 -10.78
CA GLY A 18 -60.40 -25.80 -9.37
C GLY A 18 -59.45 -24.98 -8.49
N GLY A 19 -59.99 -24.29 -7.48
CA GLY A 19 -59.27 -24.08 -6.21
C GLY A 19 -58.37 -22.85 -6.02
N ILE A 20 -58.40 -21.81 -6.86
CA ILE A 20 -57.60 -20.59 -6.64
C ILE A 20 -58.30 -19.59 -5.67
N ALA A 21 -58.80 -20.08 -4.54
CA ALA A 21 -59.56 -19.27 -3.56
C ALA A 21 -58.84 -19.15 -2.20
N GLU A 22 -58.30 -20.23 -1.65
CA GLU A 22 -57.87 -20.25 -0.24
C GLU A 22 -56.45 -19.68 -0.02
N GLY A 23 -55.51 -19.94 -0.92
CA GLY A 23 -54.12 -19.49 -0.76
C GLY A 23 -53.94 -17.97 -0.77
N GLY A 24 -54.80 -17.25 -1.50
CA GLY A 24 -54.76 -15.78 -1.59
C GLY A 24 -55.11 -15.10 -0.26
N LEU A 25 -56.15 -15.59 0.42
CA LEU A 25 -56.62 -15.00 1.67
C LEU A 25 -55.60 -15.16 2.80
N TRP A 26 -54.99 -16.35 2.95
CA TRP A 26 -53.96 -16.59 3.96
C TRP A 26 -52.69 -15.76 3.72
N SER A 27 -52.27 -15.59 2.46
CA SER A 27 -51.16 -14.69 2.11
C SER A 27 -51.48 -13.23 2.48
N LEU A 28 -52.68 -12.75 2.14
CA LEU A 28 -53.11 -11.37 2.46
C LEU A 28 -53.17 -11.11 3.97
N LEU A 29 -53.72 -12.07 4.74
CA LEU A 29 -53.78 -11.99 6.20
C LEU A 29 -52.39 -12.03 6.85
N LEU A 30 -51.45 -12.83 6.32
CA LEU A 30 -50.07 -12.88 6.78
C LEU A 30 -49.39 -11.51 6.60
N TRP A 31 -49.48 -10.92 5.40
CA TRP A 31 -48.88 -9.60 5.12
C TRP A 31 -49.54 -8.46 5.91
N LEU A 32 -50.85 -8.52 6.15
CA LEU A 32 -51.55 -7.58 7.03
C LEU A 32 -51.05 -7.68 8.48
N GLY A 33 -50.88 -8.91 8.99
CA GLY A 33 -50.35 -9.19 10.33
C GLY A 33 -48.90 -8.71 10.50
N VAL A 34 -48.04 -8.96 9.51
CA VAL A 34 -46.66 -8.44 9.49
C VAL A 34 -46.64 -6.91 9.51
N SER A 35 -47.48 -6.26 8.69
CA SER A 35 -47.57 -4.80 8.62
C SER A 35 -48.01 -4.18 9.95
N LEU A 36 -49.02 -4.77 10.61
CA LEU A 36 -49.49 -4.35 11.94
C LEU A 36 -48.43 -4.57 13.03
N LEU A 37 -47.69 -5.68 12.99
CA LEU A 37 -46.60 -5.95 13.93
C LEU A 37 -45.46 -4.94 13.77
N THR A 38 -45.05 -4.63 12.53
CA THR A 38 -44.03 -3.61 12.25
C THR A 38 -44.47 -2.22 12.73
N ALA A 39 -45.73 -1.85 12.51
CA ALA A 39 -46.29 -0.59 13.03
C ALA A 39 -46.30 -0.55 14.56
N ALA A 40 -46.70 -1.64 15.23
CA ALA A 40 -46.69 -1.74 16.70
C ALA A 40 -45.26 -1.62 17.28
N VAL A 41 -44.26 -2.25 16.66
CA VAL A 41 -42.84 -2.10 17.06
C VAL A 41 -42.37 -0.65 16.85
N GLY A 42 -42.75 0.00 15.74
CA GLY A 42 -42.45 1.41 15.49
C GLY A 42 -43.03 2.34 16.57
N VAL A 43 -44.30 2.14 16.95
CA VAL A 43 -44.96 2.90 18.02
C VAL A 43 -44.30 2.66 19.39
N LEU A 44 -43.96 1.41 19.72
CA LEU A 44 -43.26 1.07 20.97
C LEU A 44 -41.87 1.71 21.06
N LEU A 45 -41.15 1.82 19.94
CA LEU A 45 -39.86 2.52 19.89
C LEU A 45 -39.99 4.04 20.06
N PHE A 46 -41.09 4.64 19.58
CA PHE A 46 -41.35 6.08 19.69
C PHE A 46 -41.91 6.51 21.06
N THR A 47 -42.73 5.67 21.71
CA THR A 47 -43.48 6.04 22.91
C THR A 47 -42.69 5.85 24.22
N ARG A 48 -41.78 6.79 24.52
CA ARG A 48 -41.18 7.06 25.86
C ARG A 48 -40.40 5.91 26.55
N TRP A 49 -39.51 5.21 25.85
CA TRP A 49 -38.62 4.19 26.47
C TRP A 49 -37.35 4.77 27.16
N ARG A 50 -37.55 5.61 28.19
CA ARG A 50 -36.50 6.48 28.80
C ARG A 50 -35.81 6.00 30.11
N PRO A 51 -35.80 4.70 30.49
CA PRO A 51 -34.75 4.23 31.42
C PRO A 51 -34.01 2.92 31.05
N TRP A 52 -34.40 2.18 30.00
CA TRP A 52 -33.84 0.84 29.75
C TRP A 52 -32.46 0.85 29.06
N ARG A 53 -31.50 0.10 29.63
CA ARG A 53 -30.10 -0.03 29.14
C ARG A 53 -30.04 -0.62 27.70
N PRO A 54 -29.12 -0.15 26.83
CA PRO A 54 -29.15 -0.41 25.38
C PRO A 54 -28.98 -1.90 24.99
N LEU A 55 -28.15 -2.67 25.71
CA LEU A 55 -27.92 -4.10 25.41
C LEU A 55 -29.22 -4.93 25.39
N LYS A 56 -30.17 -4.66 26.30
CA LYS A 56 -31.47 -5.35 26.31
C LYS A 56 -32.33 -5.00 25.10
N LYS A 57 -32.17 -3.81 24.51
CA LYS A 57 -32.89 -3.39 23.29
C LYS A 57 -32.40 -4.15 22.07
N CYS A 58 -31.08 -4.29 21.92
CA CYS A 58 -30.47 -5.07 20.82
C CYS A 58 -30.88 -6.55 20.87
N LEU A 59 -30.92 -7.15 22.07
CA LEU A 59 -31.32 -8.55 22.23
C LEU A 59 -32.79 -8.79 21.80
N ILE A 60 -33.72 -7.91 22.20
CA ILE A 60 -35.14 -8.02 21.84
C ILE A 60 -35.36 -7.83 20.33
N VAL A 61 -34.72 -6.82 19.72
CA VAL A 61 -34.81 -6.58 18.27
C VAL A 61 -34.22 -7.76 17.48
N SER A 62 -33.10 -8.32 17.93
CA SER A 62 -32.49 -9.51 17.31
C SER A 62 -33.42 -10.73 17.37
N LEU A 63 -34.02 -11.02 18.54
CA LEU A 63 -34.94 -12.15 18.71
C LEU A 63 -36.19 -12.01 17.81
N LEU A 64 -36.75 -10.79 17.70
CA LEU A 64 -37.89 -10.53 16.81
C LEU A 64 -37.52 -10.70 15.33
N LEU A 65 -36.33 -10.26 14.91
CA LEU A 65 -35.85 -10.42 13.54
C LEU A 65 -35.61 -11.89 13.16
N HIS A 66 -35.04 -12.68 14.06
CA HIS A 66 -34.84 -14.12 13.84
C HIS A 66 -36.18 -14.88 13.79
N LEU A 67 -37.14 -14.54 14.66
CA LEU A 67 -38.49 -15.11 14.63
C LEU A 67 -39.20 -14.80 13.30
N TRP A 68 -39.08 -13.56 12.81
CA TRP A 68 -39.61 -13.13 11.52
C TRP A 68 -39.00 -13.93 10.35
N MET A 69 -37.68 -14.15 10.37
CA MET A 69 -36.99 -14.91 9.31
C MET A 69 -37.39 -16.40 9.31
N VAL A 70 -37.54 -17.02 10.48
CA VAL A 70 -38.00 -18.42 10.60
C VAL A 70 -39.44 -18.59 10.08
N LEU A 71 -40.34 -17.67 10.44
CA LEU A 71 -41.72 -17.69 9.94
C LEU A 71 -41.78 -17.46 8.43
N GLY A 72 -40.97 -16.55 7.88
CA GLY A 72 -40.87 -16.32 6.43
C GLY A 72 -40.38 -17.56 5.67
N LEU A 73 -39.35 -18.25 6.18
CA LEU A 73 -38.83 -19.49 5.57
C LEU A 73 -39.87 -20.62 5.55
N SER A 74 -40.73 -20.72 6.57
CA SER A 74 -41.79 -21.73 6.62
C SER A 74 -42.91 -21.55 5.59
N ALA A 75 -43.01 -20.39 4.95
CA ALA A 75 -44.03 -20.09 3.94
C ALA A 75 -43.61 -20.44 2.50
N VAL A 76 -42.33 -20.78 2.25
CA VAL A 76 -41.79 -20.97 0.88
C VAL A 76 -41.83 -22.44 0.47
N SER A 77 -42.93 -22.84 -0.16
CA SER A 77 -43.04 -24.17 -0.81
C SER A 77 -42.24 -24.21 -2.12
N ILE A 78 -41.06 -24.85 -2.10
CA ILE A 78 -40.25 -25.06 -3.32
C ILE A 78 -40.87 -26.21 -4.14
N PRO A 79 -41.34 -25.97 -5.39
CA PRO A 79 -41.84 -27.04 -6.25
C PRO A 79 -40.69 -27.95 -6.69
N ARG A 80 -40.81 -29.24 -6.39
CA ARG A 80 -39.78 -30.24 -6.69
C ARG A 80 -39.81 -30.58 -8.18
N ALA A 81 -38.75 -30.24 -8.91
CA ALA A 81 -38.66 -30.52 -10.34
C ALA A 81 -38.71 -32.03 -10.62
N VAL A 82 -39.65 -32.46 -11.46
CA VAL A 82 -39.75 -33.84 -11.95
C VAL A 82 -38.89 -33.96 -13.20
N ALA A 83 -37.87 -34.83 -13.17
CA ALA A 83 -37.00 -35.06 -14.32
C ALA A 83 -37.74 -35.83 -15.44
N PRO A 84 -37.67 -35.39 -16.71
CA PRO A 84 -38.25 -36.13 -17.83
C PRO A 84 -37.45 -37.42 -18.11
N LYS A 85 -38.16 -38.49 -18.49
CA LYS A 85 -37.54 -39.76 -18.92
C LYS A 85 -37.51 -39.86 -20.44
N GLY A 86 -36.32 -39.78 -21.03
CA GLY A 86 -36.08 -40.11 -22.44
C GLY A 86 -34.92 -39.30 -23.03
N PRO A 87 -34.13 -39.89 -23.97
CA PRO A 87 -33.15 -39.12 -24.73
C PRO A 87 -33.87 -38.19 -25.73
N GLN A 88 -33.31 -37.00 -25.96
CA GLN A 88 -33.71 -36.12 -27.05
C GLN A 88 -32.53 -35.93 -28.00
N GLU A 89 -32.78 -36.05 -29.30
CA GLU A 89 -31.80 -35.71 -30.33
C GLU A 89 -31.79 -34.20 -30.56
N LEU A 90 -30.65 -33.56 -30.36
CA LEU A 90 -30.48 -32.12 -30.55
C LEU A 90 -30.06 -31.84 -32.00
N CYS A 91 -31.01 -31.49 -32.85
CA CYS A 91 -30.73 -31.05 -34.21
C CYS A 91 -30.25 -29.59 -34.20
N ILE A 92 -29.00 -29.35 -34.64
CA ILE A 92 -28.42 -28.00 -34.75
C ILE A 92 -28.31 -27.65 -36.23
N THR A 93 -29.14 -26.71 -36.68
CA THR A 93 -28.99 -26.08 -38.00
C THR A 93 -27.96 -24.97 -37.91
N LEU A 94 -26.88 -25.04 -38.69
CA LEU A 94 -25.95 -23.92 -38.89
C LEU A 94 -26.40 -23.13 -40.12
N GLU A 95 -26.57 -21.82 -39.95
CA GLU A 95 -27.05 -20.91 -40.99
C GLU A 95 -25.94 -19.91 -41.35
N ASP A 96 -25.08 -20.31 -42.29
CA ASP A 96 -23.93 -19.52 -42.74
C ASP A 96 -24.37 -18.24 -43.45
N THR A 97 -24.18 -17.10 -42.79
CA THR A 97 -24.49 -15.76 -43.31
C THR A 97 -23.22 -15.05 -43.79
N LEU A 98 -22.79 -15.38 -45.01
CA LEU A 98 -21.75 -14.63 -45.74
C LEU A 98 -22.38 -13.66 -46.75
N PRO A 99 -21.87 -12.41 -46.92
CA PRO A 99 -22.48 -11.42 -47.81
C PRO A 99 -22.36 -11.76 -49.30
N GLU A 100 -23.43 -11.54 -50.08
CA GLU A 100 -23.35 -11.65 -51.55
C GLU A 100 -22.54 -10.51 -52.17
N ALA A 101 -21.39 -10.84 -52.76
CA ALA A 101 -20.72 -10.01 -53.75
C ALA A 101 -20.09 -10.87 -54.87
N GLN A 102 -20.42 -10.52 -56.12
CA GLN A 102 -19.82 -11.01 -57.38
C GLN A 102 -20.02 -12.51 -57.74
N ARG A 103 -21.11 -12.80 -58.46
CA ARG A 103 -21.19 -13.97 -59.36
C ARG A 103 -20.46 -13.66 -60.68
N GLY A 104 -19.65 -14.60 -61.19
CA GLY A 104 -18.78 -14.36 -62.35
C GLY A 104 -18.44 -15.58 -63.24
N ARG A 105 -19.47 -16.29 -63.74
CA ARG A 105 -19.47 -17.19 -64.94
C ARG A 105 -18.24 -18.08 -65.24
N HIS A 106 -18.47 -19.40 -65.34
CA HIS A 106 -18.47 -20.12 -66.64
C HIS A 106 -19.07 -21.54 -66.50
N GLU A 107 -19.23 -22.25 -67.62
CA GLU A 107 -20.14 -23.40 -67.78
C GLU A 107 -19.45 -24.80 -67.87
N PRO A 108 -20.22 -25.92 -67.76
CA PRO A 108 -19.73 -27.31 -67.63
C PRO A 108 -19.66 -28.02 -69.03
N PRO A 109 -19.59 -29.37 -69.20
CA PRO A 109 -19.59 -30.46 -68.21
C PRO A 109 -18.60 -31.64 -68.41
N GLY A 110 -18.42 -32.42 -67.34
CA GLY A 110 -17.85 -33.78 -67.36
C GLY A 110 -18.47 -34.64 -66.25
N LYS A 111 -18.77 -35.93 -66.50
CA LYS A 111 -19.47 -36.83 -65.55
C LYS A 111 -18.53 -37.87 -64.95
N THR A 112 -18.45 -37.97 -63.63
CA THR A 112 -18.08 -39.23 -62.92
C THR A 112 -18.66 -39.30 -61.51
N THR A 113 -19.51 -40.32 -61.30
CA THR A 113 -19.74 -41.13 -60.07
C THR A 113 -19.73 -40.49 -58.66
N ARG A 114 -20.83 -40.73 -57.92
CA ARG A 114 -20.99 -40.58 -56.46
C ARG A 114 -19.81 -41.14 -55.64
N GLY A 115 -19.47 -40.48 -54.53
CA GLY A 115 -18.52 -40.95 -53.53
C GLY A 115 -18.57 -40.17 -52.20
N GLY A 116 -19.75 -40.02 -51.60
CA GLY A 116 -19.93 -39.25 -50.35
C GLY A 116 -19.51 -40.04 -49.11
N GLY A 117 -18.30 -39.78 -48.60
CA GLY A 117 -17.82 -40.34 -47.33
C GLY A 117 -18.36 -39.57 -46.12
N SER A 118 -19.05 -40.26 -45.20
CA SER A 118 -19.45 -39.70 -43.90
C SER A 118 -18.39 -40.03 -42.85
N LEU A 119 -17.86 -39.01 -42.16
CA LEU A 119 -16.89 -39.19 -41.08
C LEU A 119 -17.61 -39.05 -39.73
N ALA A 120 -18.02 -40.18 -39.14
CA ALA A 120 -18.76 -40.19 -37.88
C ALA A 120 -17.84 -40.00 -36.66
N LEU A 121 -17.81 -38.79 -36.10
CA LEU A 121 -17.10 -38.51 -34.84
C LEU A 121 -17.96 -38.97 -33.64
N ARG A 122 -17.51 -40.02 -32.93
CA ARG A 122 -18.15 -40.45 -31.67
C ARG A 122 -17.71 -39.58 -30.51
N VAL A 123 -18.66 -38.88 -29.88
CA VAL A 123 -18.47 -38.30 -28.54
C VAL A 123 -18.61 -39.41 -27.50
N ALA A 124 -17.62 -39.56 -26.62
CA ALA A 124 -17.68 -40.51 -25.50
C ALA A 124 -18.52 -39.93 -24.35
N GLY A 125 -19.38 -40.74 -23.74
CA GLY A 125 -20.23 -40.31 -22.63
C GLY A 125 -19.45 -40.12 -21.32
N VAL A 126 -19.88 -39.13 -20.52
CA VAL A 126 -19.32 -38.87 -19.18
C VAL A 126 -19.76 -39.98 -18.20
N ALA A 127 -18.80 -40.55 -17.48
CA ALA A 127 -19.06 -41.53 -16.42
C ALA A 127 -19.55 -40.86 -15.12
N PRO A 128 -20.43 -41.51 -14.32
CA PRO A 128 -20.97 -40.93 -13.09
C PRO A 128 -19.92 -40.83 -11.98
N VAL A 129 -19.98 -39.75 -11.19
CA VAL A 129 -19.11 -39.50 -10.03
C VAL A 129 -19.59 -40.34 -8.83
N PRO A 130 -18.71 -41.08 -8.12
CA PRO A 130 -19.07 -41.82 -6.91
C PRO A 130 -19.29 -40.89 -5.69
N PRO A 131 -20.09 -41.31 -4.69
CA PRO A 131 -20.34 -40.52 -3.48
C PRO A 131 -19.11 -40.41 -2.56
N PRO A 132 -19.03 -39.37 -1.71
CA PRO A 132 -17.91 -39.18 -0.78
C PRO A 132 -17.92 -40.20 0.36
N ALA A 133 -16.72 -40.60 0.80
CA ALA A 133 -16.52 -41.47 1.96
C ALA A 133 -16.30 -40.68 3.25
N GLU A 134 -16.60 -41.28 4.40
CA GLU A 134 -16.42 -40.68 5.72
C GLU A 134 -14.93 -40.52 6.12
N PRO A 135 -14.59 -39.50 6.93
CA PRO A 135 -13.21 -39.27 7.35
C PRO A 135 -12.75 -40.22 8.46
N LYS A 136 -11.56 -40.80 8.29
CA LYS A 136 -10.75 -41.33 9.40
C LYS A 136 -9.32 -40.78 9.30
N PRO A 137 -8.67 -40.44 10.44
CA PRO A 137 -7.37 -39.79 10.44
C PRO A 137 -6.21 -40.78 10.37
N HIS A 138 -5.07 -40.38 9.82
CA HIS A 138 -3.73 -40.69 10.34
C HIS A 138 -2.68 -39.72 9.74
N LEU A 139 -1.57 -39.53 10.45
CA LEU A 139 -0.46 -38.62 10.10
C LEU A 139 0.74 -39.39 9.55
N ALA A 140 1.42 -38.83 8.54
CA ALA A 140 2.79 -39.18 8.16
C ALA A 140 3.50 -37.96 7.50
N PRO A 141 4.84 -37.81 7.58
CA PRO A 141 5.52 -36.57 7.21
C PRO A 141 5.83 -36.39 5.71
N LEU A 142 6.04 -35.14 5.30
CA LEU A 142 6.24 -34.71 3.90
C LEU A 142 7.68 -34.81 3.36
N GLU A 143 8.64 -35.31 4.14
CA GLU A 143 10.07 -35.24 3.77
C GLU A 143 10.46 -36.16 2.59
N THR A 144 9.86 -37.35 2.48
CA THR A 144 10.24 -38.35 1.47
C THR A 144 10.07 -37.86 0.03
N ALA A 145 8.96 -37.13 -0.24
CA ALA A 145 8.61 -36.67 -1.58
C ALA A 145 9.59 -35.66 -2.17
N LEU A 146 10.32 -34.91 -1.34
CA LEU A 146 11.30 -33.90 -1.79
C LEU A 146 12.66 -34.49 -2.17
N VAL A 147 12.93 -35.76 -1.80
CA VAL A 147 14.18 -36.45 -2.13
C VAL A 147 14.13 -37.05 -3.52
N GLU A 148 13.03 -37.73 -3.88
CA GLU A 148 12.88 -38.43 -5.16
C GLU A 148 12.91 -37.46 -6.36
N THR A 149 12.18 -36.34 -6.28
CA THR A 149 12.19 -35.31 -7.34
C THR A 149 13.57 -34.70 -7.55
N ARG A 150 14.38 -34.58 -6.48
CA ARG A 150 15.75 -34.08 -6.57
C ARG A 150 16.69 -35.07 -7.27
N GLN A 151 16.51 -36.38 -7.02
CA GLN A 151 17.34 -37.42 -7.64
C GLN A 151 17.05 -37.59 -9.14
N GLN A 152 15.79 -37.49 -9.58
CA GLN A 152 15.45 -37.51 -11.01
C GLN A 152 16.10 -36.34 -11.78
N ALA A 153 16.01 -35.12 -11.25
CA ALA A 153 16.62 -33.95 -11.89
C ALA A 153 18.16 -34.04 -12.04
N THR A 154 18.84 -34.82 -11.19
CA THR A 154 20.30 -35.02 -11.29
C THR A 154 20.75 -36.07 -12.31
N SER A 155 19.88 -36.98 -12.76
CA SER A 155 20.30 -38.05 -13.70
C SER A 155 20.30 -37.58 -15.16
N GLU A 156 19.35 -36.73 -15.56
CA GLU A 156 19.23 -36.23 -16.95
C GLU A 156 20.38 -35.29 -17.35
N ALA A 157 21.08 -34.67 -16.38
CA ALA A 157 22.21 -33.79 -16.62
C ALA A 157 23.53 -34.51 -17.03
N SER A 158 23.51 -35.85 -17.16
CA SER A 158 24.72 -36.69 -17.20
C SER A 158 24.94 -37.45 -18.52
N GLN A 159 24.94 -36.77 -19.67
CA GLN A 159 25.49 -37.32 -20.92
C GLN A 159 26.41 -36.33 -21.68
N PRO A 160 27.61 -36.76 -22.13
CA PRO A 160 28.54 -35.89 -22.85
C PRO A 160 28.20 -35.78 -24.35
N TRP A 161 28.05 -34.55 -24.84
CA TRP A 161 28.02 -34.27 -26.27
C TRP A 161 29.44 -34.34 -26.86
N ARG A 162 29.56 -34.74 -28.14
CA ARG A 162 30.86 -34.92 -28.81
C ARG A 162 31.23 -33.68 -29.62
N GLU A 163 32.53 -33.37 -29.66
CA GLU A 163 33.10 -32.36 -30.54
C GLU A 163 33.05 -32.79 -32.02
N THR A 164 32.84 -31.82 -32.90
CA THR A 164 33.32 -31.83 -34.29
C THR A 164 33.89 -30.45 -34.61
N ALA A 165 35.12 -30.41 -35.15
CA ALA A 165 35.96 -29.21 -35.09
C ALA A 165 36.12 -28.47 -36.43
N ALA A 166 36.41 -27.16 -36.29
CA ALA A 166 37.07 -26.26 -37.23
C ALA A 166 36.38 -25.91 -38.59
N ARG A 167 36.13 -24.60 -38.78
CA ARG A 167 36.91 -23.75 -39.71
C ARG A 167 36.55 -22.26 -39.63
N GLU A 168 37.58 -21.42 -39.76
CA GLU A 168 37.59 -19.96 -39.97
C GLU A 168 38.84 -19.62 -40.81
N PRO A 169 39.00 -18.41 -41.38
CA PRO A 169 38.01 -17.42 -41.83
C PRO A 169 38.19 -17.16 -43.36
N PRO A 170 37.82 -15.99 -43.94
CA PRO A 170 38.72 -14.83 -43.89
C PRO A 170 38.03 -13.46 -43.72
N GLN A 171 38.84 -12.42 -43.49
CA GLN A 171 38.42 -11.02 -43.28
C GLN A 171 38.18 -10.24 -44.58
N ALA A 172 37.39 -9.16 -44.52
CA ALA A 172 37.33 -8.11 -45.55
C ALA A 172 37.14 -6.71 -44.91
N ALA A 173 37.67 -5.67 -45.56
CA ALA A 173 37.89 -4.34 -44.97
C ALA A 173 36.64 -3.43 -44.91
N GLY A 174 36.67 -2.46 -43.98
CA GLY A 174 35.85 -1.24 -44.04
C GLY A 174 36.61 -0.08 -44.70
N PRO A 175 35.91 0.91 -45.28
CA PRO A 175 36.00 2.31 -44.80
C PRO A 175 34.67 3.10 -45.03
N PRO A 176 34.63 4.45 -44.97
CA PRO A 176 34.98 5.35 -43.87
C PRO A 176 33.81 6.30 -43.48
N GLY A 177 33.99 7.16 -42.46
CA GLY A 177 33.23 8.42 -42.33
C GLY A 177 33.87 9.56 -43.17
N PRO A 178 33.43 10.84 -43.04
CA PRO A 178 32.40 11.39 -42.16
C PRO A 178 31.40 12.34 -42.88
N ARG A 179 30.42 12.91 -42.14
CA ARG A 179 30.07 14.36 -42.19
C ARG A 179 29.04 14.80 -41.14
N LEU A 180 29.17 16.05 -40.69
CA LEU A 180 28.17 16.77 -39.88
C LEU A 180 27.20 17.52 -40.79
N VAL A 181 25.88 17.38 -40.56
CA VAL A 181 24.85 18.29 -41.07
C VAL A 181 23.71 18.43 -40.05
N GLN A 182 23.38 19.68 -39.70
CA GLN A 182 22.10 20.12 -39.14
C GLN A 182 21.86 21.58 -39.57
N PRO A 183 20.62 22.10 -39.54
CA PRO A 183 19.33 21.42 -39.65
C PRO A 183 18.53 21.89 -40.89
N ALA A 184 17.48 21.17 -41.26
CA ALA A 184 16.47 21.65 -42.21
C ALA A 184 15.07 21.30 -41.69
N ALA A 185 14.16 22.28 -41.67
CA ALA A 185 12.84 22.11 -41.10
C ALA A 185 11.82 21.63 -42.14
N LEU A 186 11.04 20.60 -41.79
CA LEU A 186 9.77 20.28 -42.44
C LEU A 186 8.90 19.49 -41.46
N VAL A 187 7.85 20.14 -40.94
CA VAL A 187 6.90 19.55 -40.00
C VAL A 187 5.54 19.38 -40.70
N PRO A 188 5.13 18.15 -41.03
CA PRO A 188 3.73 17.85 -41.31
C PRO A 188 2.94 17.97 -40.00
N GLN A 189 1.96 18.88 -39.94
CA GLN A 189 1.10 18.98 -38.75
C GLN A 189 0.11 17.80 -38.72
N LEU A 190 0.21 16.95 -37.70
CA LEU A 190 -0.84 16.00 -37.32
C LEU A 190 -1.58 16.55 -36.10
N THR A 191 -2.75 17.15 -36.36
CA THR A 191 -3.59 17.80 -35.35
C THR A 191 -4.40 16.77 -34.55
N ASN A 192 -3.74 16.06 -33.64
CA ASN A 192 -4.43 15.17 -32.69
C ASN A 192 -5.16 15.97 -31.60
N ARG A 193 -6.41 16.33 -31.92
CA ARG A 193 -7.39 16.92 -31.01
C ARG A 193 -7.83 15.87 -29.98
N PRO A 194 -7.93 16.18 -28.67
CA PRO A 194 -8.46 15.23 -27.69
C PRO A 194 -9.97 15.02 -27.91
N GLU A 195 -10.35 13.80 -28.31
CA GLU A 195 -11.72 13.43 -28.62
C GLU A 195 -12.46 12.91 -27.37
N ASN A 196 -12.89 13.84 -26.52
CA ASN A 196 -13.85 13.57 -25.44
C ASN A 196 -15.21 14.18 -25.81
N ALA A 197 -16.08 13.37 -26.41
CA ALA A 197 -17.48 13.70 -26.66
C ALA A 197 -18.37 12.57 -26.15
N GLU A 198 -19.11 12.83 -25.07
CA GLU A 198 -20.06 11.85 -24.50
C GLU A 198 -21.37 11.82 -25.30
N PRO A 199 -21.92 10.63 -25.62
CA PRO A 199 -23.32 10.48 -25.95
C PRO A 199 -24.13 10.36 -24.64
N ALA A 200 -24.91 11.39 -24.30
CA ALA A 200 -25.77 11.37 -23.13
C ALA A 200 -26.91 10.33 -23.28
N LEU A 201 -27.12 9.50 -22.25
CA LEU A 201 -28.27 8.61 -22.14
C LEU A 201 -28.77 8.59 -20.68
N ALA A 202 -30.04 8.94 -20.49
CA ALA A 202 -30.60 9.20 -19.17
C ALA A 202 -31.32 7.97 -18.57
N THR A 203 -31.04 7.68 -17.30
CA THR A 203 -31.89 6.89 -16.40
C THR A 203 -31.96 7.59 -15.04
N ALA A 204 -33.07 7.42 -14.31
CA ALA A 204 -33.48 8.37 -13.28
C ALA A 204 -33.58 7.79 -11.85
N GLY A 205 -32.86 8.41 -10.92
CA GLY A 205 -33.11 8.37 -9.47
C GLY A 205 -32.81 7.05 -8.74
N PRO A 206 -33.05 7.00 -7.41
CA PRO A 206 -33.53 8.07 -6.53
C PRO A 206 -32.40 8.87 -5.85
N THR A 207 -32.73 10.03 -5.29
CA THR A 207 -31.80 10.87 -4.50
C THR A 207 -32.09 10.75 -3.00
N ASP A 208 -31.10 10.35 -2.20
CA ASP A 208 -31.16 10.47 -0.74
C ASP A 208 -30.91 11.92 -0.33
N GLN A 209 -31.95 12.60 0.15
CA GLN A 209 -31.86 13.96 0.69
C GLN A 209 -31.89 13.93 2.22
N TRP A 210 -30.78 14.33 2.86
CA TRP A 210 -30.79 14.61 4.30
C TRP A 210 -31.40 16.00 4.56
N PRO A 211 -32.35 16.15 5.50
CA PRO A 211 -33.07 17.41 5.69
C PRO A 211 -32.16 18.53 6.22
N ARG A 212 -32.15 19.67 5.51
CA ARG A 212 -31.52 20.91 6.00
C ARG A 212 -32.41 21.60 7.04
N ARG A 213 -31.80 22.11 8.11
CA ARG A 213 -32.47 22.95 9.11
C ARG A 213 -32.53 24.40 8.60
N PRO A 214 -33.68 25.10 8.66
CA PRO A 214 -33.77 26.48 8.19
C PRO A 214 -32.99 27.44 9.11
N ALA A 215 -32.30 28.40 8.50
CA ALA A 215 -31.72 29.55 9.19
C ALA A 215 -32.69 30.74 9.13
N GLN A 216 -32.68 31.59 10.16
CA GLN A 216 -33.44 32.84 10.17
C GLN A 216 -32.65 33.95 9.45
N PRO A 217 -33.32 34.90 8.78
CA PRO A 217 -32.66 36.05 8.15
C PRO A 217 -32.23 37.07 9.20
N ALA A 218 -31.10 37.74 8.95
CA ALA A 218 -30.70 38.97 9.62
C ALA A 218 -30.81 40.14 8.64
N GLU A 219 -31.22 41.31 9.13
CA GLU A 219 -31.56 42.47 8.29
C GLU A 219 -30.32 43.25 7.82
N SER A 220 -30.45 43.95 6.69
CA SER A 220 -29.38 44.70 6.04
C SER A 220 -29.43 46.21 6.36
N GLY A 221 -28.29 46.75 6.79
CA GLY A 221 -28.01 48.19 6.88
C GLY A 221 -26.68 48.51 6.20
N SER A 222 -26.54 49.72 5.63
CA SER A 222 -25.34 50.17 4.89
C SER A 222 -24.89 51.57 5.32
N ILE A 223 -23.88 52.14 4.63
CA ILE A 223 -23.18 53.44 4.87
C ILE A 223 -21.99 53.33 5.86
N THR A 224 -20.77 53.84 5.63
CA THR A 224 -20.02 54.30 4.42
C THR A 224 -18.50 54.29 4.72
N THR A 225 -17.65 54.45 3.69
CA THR A 225 -16.18 54.26 3.62
C THR A 225 -15.26 55.19 4.43
N GLY A 226 -14.03 54.71 4.73
CA GLY A 226 -12.84 55.51 5.09
C GLY A 226 -11.51 54.85 4.63
N PRO A 227 -10.42 55.61 4.39
CA PRO A 227 -9.15 55.12 3.79
C PRO A 227 -8.06 54.67 4.81
N PRO A 228 -6.96 54.00 4.38
CA PRO A 228 -6.03 53.28 5.27
C PRO A 228 -4.80 54.08 5.75
N ALA A 229 -4.07 53.52 6.73
CA ALA A 229 -2.80 54.04 7.28
C ALA A 229 -1.66 53.00 7.23
N GLN A 230 -0.41 53.48 7.29
CA GLN A 230 0.84 52.69 7.18
C GLN A 230 1.66 52.66 8.50
N PRO A 231 2.65 51.75 8.65
CA PRO A 231 3.37 51.51 9.92
C PRO A 231 4.52 52.51 10.19
N LEU A 232 5.05 52.46 11.43
CA LEU A 232 6.18 53.28 11.92
C LEU A 232 7.37 52.41 12.39
N PRO A 233 8.61 52.96 12.48
CA PRO A 233 9.86 52.18 12.51
C PRO A 233 10.58 52.10 13.87
N SER A 234 11.67 51.32 13.90
CA SER A 234 12.61 51.12 15.02
C SER A 234 13.72 52.17 15.11
N THR A 235 14.34 52.32 16.30
CA THR A 235 15.61 53.05 16.50
C THR A 235 16.47 52.43 17.62
N ASP A 236 17.76 52.21 17.35
CA ASP A 236 18.80 51.85 18.34
C ASP A 236 19.60 53.08 18.80
N THR A 237 20.09 53.10 20.04
CA THR A 237 21.29 53.85 20.48
C THR A 237 21.83 53.27 21.81
N ALA A 238 23.13 53.43 22.11
CA ALA A 238 23.82 52.78 23.25
C ALA A 238 24.90 53.68 23.90
N VAL A 239 25.71 53.11 24.83
CA VAL A 239 27.00 53.62 25.41
C VAL A 239 26.88 54.63 26.59
N PRO A 240 27.66 54.57 27.71
CA PRO A 240 28.44 53.45 28.34
C PRO A 240 28.56 53.37 29.92
N VAL A 241 28.93 52.19 30.46
CA VAL A 241 29.62 51.87 31.78
C VAL A 241 28.97 52.36 33.12
N SER A 242 29.44 52.11 34.37
CA SER A 242 30.59 51.35 34.96
C SER A 242 30.37 50.92 36.44
N ALA A 243 31.04 49.84 36.90
CA ALA A 243 31.36 49.41 38.30
C ALA A 243 30.19 49.23 39.33
N GLU A 244 30.25 48.48 40.46
CA GLU A 244 31.28 47.63 41.11
C GLU A 244 30.64 46.56 42.07
N ALA A 245 31.35 45.44 42.31
CA ALA A 245 31.36 44.46 43.44
C ALA A 245 30.12 43.99 44.29
N ALA A 246 30.25 42.73 44.77
CA ALA A 246 29.84 42.14 46.09
C ALA A 246 28.54 41.29 46.28
N GLU A 247 28.78 39.97 46.46
CA GLU A 247 28.22 38.94 47.39
C GLU A 247 26.72 38.84 47.83
N GLU A 248 26.11 37.72 47.39
CA GLU A 248 25.42 36.64 48.15
C GLU A 248 24.71 36.89 49.52
N SER A 249 23.46 36.41 49.63
CA SER A 249 22.87 35.95 50.91
C SER A 249 21.77 34.88 50.73
N ARG A 250 21.53 34.10 51.80
CA ARG A 250 20.54 32.97 51.88
C ARG A 250 19.66 33.12 53.15
N PRO A 251 18.55 32.36 53.29
CA PRO A 251 17.48 32.67 54.27
C PRO A 251 17.77 32.25 55.73
N PRO A 252 17.00 32.79 56.71
CA PRO A 252 17.14 32.50 58.16
C PRO A 252 16.36 31.26 58.64
N ASP A 253 16.52 30.94 59.94
CA ASP A 253 16.44 29.57 60.47
C ASP A 253 15.35 29.29 61.55
N THR A 254 15.26 28.00 61.88
CA THR A 254 14.43 27.22 62.84
C THR A 254 14.48 27.69 64.32
N PRO A 255 13.69 27.11 65.27
CA PRO A 255 14.22 25.96 66.06
C PRO A 255 13.21 24.91 66.61
N GLY A 256 13.64 23.65 66.82
CA GLY A 256 12.87 22.64 67.55
C GLY A 256 13.49 21.22 67.66
N ARG A 257 14.17 20.93 68.79
CA ARG A 257 14.72 19.63 69.28
C ARG A 257 13.95 18.34 68.90
N SER A 258 14.51 17.11 68.84
CA SER A 258 15.87 16.50 69.03
C SER A 258 15.75 14.95 68.83
N THR A 259 16.73 14.01 68.79
CA THR A 259 18.21 13.83 69.05
C THR A 259 18.63 12.44 68.41
N HIS A 260 19.79 11.74 68.53
CA HIS A 260 21.01 11.83 69.36
C HIS A 260 22.34 11.35 68.66
N LYS A 261 23.10 10.42 69.27
CA LYS A 261 24.43 9.83 68.92
C LYS A 261 24.31 8.40 68.35
N GLY A 262 25.29 7.76 67.68
CA GLY A 262 26.59 8.24 67.14
C GLY A 262 27.75 7.20 67.17
N LEU A 263 28.66 7.27 66.17
CA LEU A 263 30.06 6.74 66.07
C LEU A 263 30.36 5.24 65.75
N GLU A 264 30.81 4.99 64.51
CA GLU A 264 32.08 4.37 64.01
C GLU A 264 33.08 3.65 64.97
N PRO A 265 34.09 2.87 64.49
CA PRO A 265 34.13 1.83 63.42
C PRO A 265 35.01 0.60 63.83
N LEU A 266 35.30 -0.36 62.92
CA LEU A 266 36.64 -1.00 62.71
C LEU A 266 36.66 -2.13 61.65
N SER A 267 37.85 -2.54 61.22
CA SER A 267 38.12 -3.64 60.26
C SER A 267 39.12 -4.66 60.83
N THR A 268 39.03 -5.93 60.45
CA THR A 268 40.11 -6.93 60.67
C THR A 268 40.15 -8.00 59.59
N THR A 269 41.36 -8.47 59.25
CA THR A 269 41.65 -9.54 58.28
C THR A 269 42.37 -10.70 58.98
N VAL A 270 42.03 -11.96 58.66
CA VAL A 270 42.79 -13.17 59.04
C VAL A 270 42.75 -14.17 57.88
N ALA A 271 43.78 -15.00 57.72
CA ALA A 271 43.89 -15.96 56.62
C ALA A 271 44.61 -17.26 57.00
N ARG A 272 44.30 -18.33 56.23
CA ARG A 272 45.15 -19.51 55.90
C ARG A 272 45.36 -20.59 57.00
N GLU A 273 44.96 -21.84 56.68
CA GLU A 273 45.87 -23.00 56.48
C GLU A 273 45.14 -24.27 55.97
N THR A 274 45.91 -25.32 55.62
CA THR A 274 45.55 -26.61 54.97
C THR A 274 46.61 -27.68 55.37
N PRO A 275 46.49 -29.03 55.20
CA PRO A 275 45.94 -29.73 54.00
C PRO A 275 45.30 -31.15 54.22
N GLY A 276 44.95 -31.85 53.11
CA GLY A 276 45.17 -33.33 53.01
C GLY A 276 44.07 -34.23 52.39
N HIS A 277 44.32 -34.75 51.17
CA HIS A 277 43.76 -35.97 50.52
C HIS A 277 42.21 -36.20 50.43
N GLY A 278 41.63 -36.67 49.31
CA GLY A 278 42.18 -36.98 47.97
C GLY A 278 41.17 -37.67 47.04
N SER A 279 41.62 -38.07 45.83
CA SER A 279 40.95 -38.94 44.83
C SER A 279 39.90 -38.38 43.83
N ARG A 280 40.39 -37.61 42.84
CA ARG A 280 40.45 -38.00 41.41
C ARG A 280 39.15 -38.37 40.64
N ALA A 281 38.68 -37.44 39.81
CA ALA A 281 38.09 -37.65 38.48
C ALA A 281 38.47 -36.45 37.57
N ASP A 282 38.37 -36.57 36.24
CA ASP A 282 39.06 -35.72 35.24
C ASP A 282 38.16 -35.48 33.98
N PRO A 283 38.56 -34.72 32.95
CA PRO A 283 38.59 -33.24 32.91
C PRO A 283 37.57 -32.62 31.92
N GLY A 284 37.32 -31.31 32.07
CA GLY A 284 36.61 -30.49 31.07
C GLY A 284 36.72 -29.01 31.44
N GLN A 285 37.47 -28.22 30.67
CA GLN A 285 37.90 -26.88 31.10
C GLN A 285 36.80 -25.82 30.99
N SER A 286 36.59 -25.07 32.06
CA SER A 286 35.92 -23.77 31.98
C SER A 286 36.88 -22.71 31.44
N ALA A 287 36.44 -21.99 30.41
CA ALA A 287 36.94 -20.68 30.07
C ALA A 287 35.74 -19.73 29.91
N SER A 288 35.00 -19.51 31.00
CA SER A 288 33.96 -18.49 31.08
C SER A 288 34.56 -17.09 31.00
N GLN A 289 34.95 -16.67 29.79
CA GLN A 289 35.14 -15.27 29.49
C GLN A 289 33.78 -14.59 29.45
N SER A 290 33.71 -13.41 30.06
CA SER A 290 32.50 -12.61 30.15
C SER A 290 32.21 -11.93 28.81
N ASP A 291 31.00 -12.11 28.28
CA ASP A 291 30.40 -11.22 27.28
C ASP A 291 30.06 -9.85 27.92
N ALA A 292 31.12 -9.16 28.35
CA ALA A 292 31.11 -7.84 28.96
C ALA A 292 31.78 -6.78 28.06
N GLU A 293 31.91 -7.08 26.75
CA GLU A 293 32.12 -6.07 25.73
C GLU A 293 30.77 -5.70 25.10
N GLY A 294 30.49 -4.40 25.04
CA GLY A 294 29.20 -3.90 24.55
C GLY A 294 29.01 -4.19 23.07
N GLY A 295 28.26 -5.25 22.75
CA GLY A 295 27.97 -5.69 21.39
C GLY A 295 27.45 -4.56 20.51
N ARG A 296 28.30 -4.08 19.59
CA ARG A 296 27.97 -2.98 18.68
C ARG A 296 26.83 -3.43 17.75
N HIS A 297 25.70 -2.74 17.82
CA HIS A 297 24.57 -2.96 16.90
C HIS A 297 25.06 -2.87 15.45
N SER A 298 24.90 -3.97 14.70
CA SER A 298 25.20 -4.01 13.28
C SER A 298 24.02 -3.42 12.50
N ILE A 299 24.27 -2.31 11.82
CA ILE A 299 23.25 -1.65 11.00
C ILE A 299 22.91 -2.56 9.81
N PRO A 300 21.63 -2.86 9.53
CA PRO A 300 21.23 -3.75 8.45
C PRO A 300 21.82 -3.33 7.11
N ALA A 301 22.30 -4.29 6.32
CA ALA A 301 23.01 -4.01 5.07
C ALA A 301 22.28 -3.00 4.14
N PRO A 302 20.95 -3.09 3.90
CA PRO A 302 20.23 -2.11 3.09
C PRO A 302 20.26 -0.65 3.59
N TYR A 303 20.64 -0.42 4.85
CA TYR A 303 20.77 0.91 5.46
C TYR A 303 22.22 1.39 5.59
N SER A 304 23.21 0.51 5.37
CA SER A 304 24.64 0.85 5.51
C SER A 304 25.08 2.04 4.65
N TRP A 305 24.59 2.14 3.40
CA TRP A 305 24.95 3.21 2.47
C TRP A 305 24.50 4.60 2.95
N ARG A 306 23.47 4.69 3.79
CA ARG A 306 22.95 5.95 4.36
C ARG A 306 23.94 6.64 5.30
N ILE A 307 24.86 5.88 5.88
CA ILE A 307 25.88 6.35 6.83
C ILE A 307 27.31 6.12 6.33
N ALA A 308 27.49 5.66 5.08
CA ALA A 308 28.80 5.36 4.53
C ALA A 308 29.65 6.63 4.39
N PRO A 309 30.96 6.63 4.75
CA PRO A 309 31.83 7.78 4.59
C PRO A 309 31.92 8.29 3.15
N ASP A 310 31.73 7.40 2.17
CA ASP A 310 31.70 7.65 0.74
C ASP A 310 30.27 7.71 0.14
N ARG A 311 29.22 7.88 0.96
CA ARG A 311 27.80 7.94 0.53
C ARG A 311 27.59 8.78 -0.73
N SER A 312 28.16 9.98 -0.81
CA SER A 312 27.98 10.89 -1.95
C SER A 312 28.72 10.45 -3.23
N GLU A 313 29.73 9.60 -3.10
CA GLU A 313 30.41 8.95 -4.23
C GLU A 313 29.59 7.74 -4.70
N VAL A 314 29.12 6.89 -3.78
CA VAL A 314 28.19 5.77 -4.07
C VAL A 314 26.93 6.30 -4.76
N ALA A 315 26.31 7.36 -4.23
CA ALA A 315 25.12 7.97 -4.79
C ALA A 315 25.34 8.47 -6.23
N ARG A 316 26.51 9.07 -6.53
CA ARG A 316 26.85 9.57 -7.87
C ARG A 316 26.94 8.44 -8.90
N ARG A 317 27.41 7.25 -8.51
CA ARG A 317 27.46 6.06 -9.38
C ARG A 317 26.07 5.59 -9.81
N PHE A 318 25.04 5.84 -9.00
CA PHE A 318 23.63 5.60 -9.35
C PHE A 318 22.92 6.85 -9.89
N GLY A 319 23.67 7.89 -10.29
CA GLY A 319 23.15 9.06 -10.99
C GLY A 319 22.61 10.17 -10.09
N ALA A 320 23.01 10.26 -8.82
CA ALA A 320 22.84 11.48 -8.04
C ALA A 320 23.72 12.62 -8.60
N SER A 321 23.23 13.85 -8.52
CA SER A 321 24.01 15.07 -8.76
C SER A 321 24.38 15.77 -7.45
N GLU A 322 25.40 16.63 -7.49
CA GLU A 322 25.76 17.50 -6.37
C GLU A 322 24.59 18.42 -5.97
N GLU A 323 23.79 18.88 -6.95
CA GLU A 323 22.64 19.73 -6.67
C GLU A 323 21.42 18.95 -6.14
N SER A 324 21.25 17.66 -6.47
CA SER A 324 20.28 16.80 -5.76
C SER A 324 20.69 16.52 -4.32
N GLU A 325 21.99 16.33 -4.07
CA GLU A 325 22.50 16.17 -2.70
C GLU A 325 22.25 17.44 -1.87
N LYS A 326 22.57 18.62 -2.40
CA LYS A 326 22.28 19.91 -1.75
C LYS A 326 20.78 20.21 -1.64
N ALA A 327 19.95 19.69 -2.55
CA ALA A 327 18.50 19.82 -2.44
C ALA A 327 17.93 19.01 -1.27
N VAL A 328 18.47 17.82 -1.00
CA VAL A 328 18.13 17.06 0.21
C VAL A 328 18.56 17.84 1.46
N ASP A 329 19.79 18.35 1.54
CA ASP A 329 20.26 19.07 2.74
C ASP A 329 19.35 20.27 3.08
N ARG A 330 19.06 21.13 2.10
CA ARG A 330 18.15 22.27 2.27
C ARG A 330 16.73 21.87 2.68
N ALA A 331 16.26 20.70 2.25
CA ALA A 331 14.94 20.20 2.63
C ALA A 331 14.93 19.72 4.08
N LEU A 332 16.02 19.14 4.57
CA LEU A 332 16.19 18.77 5.97
C LEU A 332 16.35 20.00 6.87
N ASP A 333 17.08 21.03 6.42
CA ASP A 333 17.12 22.35 7.09
C ASP A 333 15.70 22.92 7.25
N TRP A 334 14.94 22.95 6.15
CA TRP A 334 13.56 23.45 6.17
C TRP A 334 12.66 22.62 7.09
N LEU A 335 12.71 21.29 7.02
CA LEU A 335 11.95 20.41 7.90
C LEU A 335 12.31 20.65 9.36
N ALA A 336 13.60 20.74 9.72
CA ALA A 336 14.04 20.98 11.09
C ALA A 336 13.58 22.34 11.63
N GLY A 337 13.57 23.38 10.79
CA GLY A 337 13.03 24.70 11.14
C GLY A 337 11.50 24.80 11.21
N ASN A 338 10.75 23.76 10.82
CA ASN A 338 9.28 23.76 10.71
C ASN A 338 8.60 22.66 11.55
N GLN A 339 9.28 22.15 12.57
CA GLN A 339 8.77 21.23 13.59
C GLN A 339 8.03 22.00 14.70
N ASP A 340 6.85 21.55 15.11
CA ASP A 340 6.12 22.12 16.27
C ASP A 340 6.87 21.80 17.59
N PRO A 341 6.70 22.59 18.69
CA PRO A 341 7.44 22.38 19.93
C PRO A 341 7.23 21.02 20.62
N ASP A 342 6.12 20.34 20.35
CA ASP A 342 5.81 18.99 20.85
C ASP A 342 6.50 17.87 20.04
N GLY A 343 7.18 18.21 18.94
CA GLY A 343 7.98 17.32 18.12
C GLY A 343 7.31 16.83 16.83
N ARG A 344 6.02 17.12 16.62
CA ARG A 344 5.35 16.75 15.37
C ARG A 344 5.67 17.72 14.23
N TRP A 345 5.32 17.31 13.01
CA TRP A 345 5.09 18.24 11.91
C TRP A 345 3.58 18.33 11.66
N ASN A 346 3.00 19.46 12.04
CA ASN A 346 1.56 19.64 12.09
C ASN A 346 0.97 19.89 10.69
N PRO A 347 0.13 18.99 10.15
CA PRO A 347 -0.42 19.14 8.80
C PRO A 347 -1.13 20.49 8.58
N ARG A 348 -1.91 20.96 9.57
CA ARG A 348 -2.74 22.16 9.45
C ARG A 348 -1.92 23.43 9.31
N HIS A 349 -0.84 23.54 10.08
CA HIS A 349 0.10 24.66 10.01
C HIS A 349 0.75 24.77 8.61
N HIS A 350 0.86 23.64 7.90
CA HIS A 350 1.54 23.52 6.62
C HIS A 350 0.59 23.37 5.41
N GLY A 351 -0.70 23.71 5.57
CA GLY A 351 -1.66 23.78 4.47
C GLY A 351 -2.25 22.45 4.01
N ALA A 352 -2.26 21.44 4.89
CA ALA A 352 -3.00 20.20 4.66
C ALA A 352 -4.53 20.39 4.77
N GLY A 353 -5.29 19.54 4.09
CA GLY A 353 -6.75 19.60 4.06
C GLY A 353 -7.36 20.35 2.89
N ASP A 354 -6.53 20.79 1.93
CA ASP A 354 -6.97 21.40 0.68
C ASP A 354 -7.65 20.34 -0.20
N GLU A 355 -8.99 20.32 -0.16
CA GLU A 355 -9.83 19.34 -0.85
C GLU A 355 -9.96 19.69 -2.34
N ARG A 356 -9.38 18.82 -3.19
CA ARG A 356 -9.33 18.98 -4.64
C ARG A 356 -10.40 18.16 -5.38
N PHE A 357 -11.34 17.57 -4.64
CA PHE A 357 -12.41 16.70 -5.13
C PHE A 357 -11.89 15.50 -5.93
N GLU A 358 -10.71 14.98 -5.58
CA GLU A 358 -10.01 13.98 -6.37
C GLU A 358 -10.85 12.71 -6.57
N LEU A 359 -10.90 12.22 -7.81
CA LEU A 359 -11.81 11.14 -8.24
C LEU A 359 -13.31 11.44 -8.00
N GLY A 360 -13.72 12.72 -8.03
CA GLY A 360 -15.10 13.16 -7.87
C GLY A 360 -15.63 13.04 -6.44
N ARG A 361 -14.76 13.12 -5.42
CA ARG A 361 -15.10 12.85 -4.02
C ARG A 361 -14.60 13.92 -3.07
N ASP A 362 -15.50 14.46 -2.26
CA ASP A 362 -15.20 15.18 -1.03
C ASP A 362 -14.77 14.18 0.07
N ARG A 363 -13.62 14.44 0.71
CA ARG A 363 -13.06 13.69 1.84
C ARG A 363 -13.05 14.52 3.13
N GLN A 364 -13.71 15.68 3.13
CA GLN A 364 -14.02 16.51 4.29
C GLN A 364 -12.79 17.05 5.02
N GLY A 365 -11.80 17.52 4.25
CA GLY A 365 -10.53 18.00 4.81
C GLY A 365 -9.67 16.86 5.37
N ALA A 366 -9.63 15.73 4.66
CA ALA A 366 -8.73 14.62 4.96
C ALA A 366 -7.26 15.08 4.98
N GLY A 367 -6.47 14.44 5.83
CA GLY A 367 -5.08 14.77 6.12
C GLY A 367 -4.90 15.91 7.15
N THR A 368 -5.95 16.67 7.48
CA THR A 368 -5.87 17.69 8.56
C THR A 368 -5.62 17.11 9.96
N ARG A 369 -5.67 15.78 10.15
CA ARG A 369 -5.29 15.12 11.42
C ARG A 369 -4.24 14.04 11.21
N ALA A 370 -3.50 14.11 10.10
CA ALA A 370 -2.44 13.15 9.76
C ALA A 370 -1.13 13.38 10.54
N ASP A 371 -1.18 13.92 11.75
CA ASP A 371 -0.02 14.39 12.52
C ASP A 371 1.10 13.34 12.62
N THR A 372 0.77 12.07 12.89
CA THR A 372 1.76 10.99 12.99
C THR A 372 2.26 10.50 11.63
N GLY A 373 1.42 10.51 10.59
CA GLY A 373 1.84 10.19 9.22
C GLY A 373 2.78 11.24 8.63
N ILE A 374 2.46 12.52 8.79
CA ILE A 374 3.29 13.65 8.35
C ILE A 374 4.61 13.71 9.14
N THR A 375 4.57 13.45 10.45
CA THR A 375 5.77 13.30 11.28
C THR A 375 6.61 12.10 10.84
N GLY A 376 5.99 10.97 10.51
CA GLY A 376 6.68 9.80 9.98
C GLY A 376 7.37 10.07 8.64
N LEU A 377 6.74 10.79 7.71
CA LEU A 377 7.39 11.20 6.45
C LEU A 377 8.62 12.10 6.69
N ALA A 378 8.52 13.06 7.61
CA ALA A 378 9.64 13.93 7.96
C ALA A 378 10.79 13.13 8.62
N LEU A 379 10.48 12.27 9.59
CA LEU A 379 11.45 11.36 10.22
C LEU A 379 12.13 10.44 9.20
N LEU A 380 11.38 9.92 8.22
CA LEU A 380 11.94 9.09 7.16
C LEU A 380 12.96 9.86 6.31
N ALA A 381 12.73 11.14 5.98
CA ALA A 381 13.70 11.96 5.26
C ALA A 381 15.00 12.15 6.07
N PHE A 382 14.92 12.40 7.38
CA PHE A 382 16.10 12.45 8.25
C PHE A 382 16.84 11.09 8.30
N ALA A 383 16.09 9.99 8.42
CA ALA A 383 16.61 8.62 8.49
C ALA A 383 17.24 8.13 7.17
N GLY A 384 16.85 8.69 6.02
CA GLY A 384 17.54 8.41 4.75
C GLY A 384 18.93 9.00 4.73
N ARG A 385 19.06 10.26 5.17
CA ARG A 385 20.35 10.96 5.38
C ARG A 385 21.14 10.45 6.59
N GLY A 386 20.79 9.28 7.13
CA GLY A 386 21.49 8.63 8.24
C GLY A 386 21.33 9.30 9.61
N ASN A 387 20.44 10.29 9.77
CA ASN A 387 20.20 10.93 11.07
C ASN A 387 19.27 10.04 11.91
N THR A 388 19.60 9.90 13.19
CA THR A 388 18.76 9.25 14.21
C THR A 388 18.67 10.13 15.44
N HIS A 389 17.82 9.79 16.40
CA HIS A 389 17.75 10.46 17.71
C HIS A 389 19.05 10.38 18.53
N GLN A 390 20.04 9.61 18.07
CA GLN A 390 21.36 9.43 18.70
C GLN A 390 22.53 9.98 17.87
N ARG A 391 22.35 10.24 16.56
CA ARG A 391 23.45 10.51 15.60
C ARG A 391 23.05 11.48 14.49
N GLY A 392 23.99 12.34 14.09
CA GLY A 392 23.83 13.32 13.00
C GLY A 392 23.39 14.72 13.50
N PRO A 393 23.53 15.77 12.67
CA PRO A 393 23.22 17.15 13.06
C PRO A 393 21.76 17.35 13.50
N TYR A 394 20.82 16.56 12.96
CA TYR A 394 19.39 16.68 13.27
C TYR A 394 18.93 15.81 14.44
N ALA A 395 19.85 15.26 15.25
CA ALA A 395 19.50 14.28 16.28
C ALA A 395 18.43 14.76 17.28
N ALA A 396 18.47 16.02 17.72
CA ALA A 396 17.45 16.60 18.60
C ALA A 396 16.06 16.72 17.92
N THR A 397 16.03 17.11 16.65
CA THR A 397 14.81 17.15 15.83
C THR A 397 14.20 15.76 15.67
N VAL A 398 15.03 14.75 15.36
CA VAL A 398 14.59 13.34 15.25
C VAL A 398 14.12 12.81 16.60
N GLN A 399 14.84 13.10 17.70
CA GLN A 399 14.46 12.68 19.05
C GLN A 399 13.08 13.18 19.45
N LYS A 400 12.76 14.45 19.17
CA LYS A 400 11.42 15.03 19.40
C LYS A 400 10.35 14.32 18.59
N GLY A 401 10.57 14.09 17.29
CA GLY A 401 9.60 13.41 16.44
C GLY A 401 9.35 11.96 16.83
N VAL A 402 10.42 11.23 17.19
CA VAL A 402 10.30 9.86 17.74
C VAL A 402 9.52 9.90 19.06
N LYS A 403 9.82 10.83 19.97
CA LYS A 403 9.08 10.98 21.24
C LYS A 403 7.58 11.23 20.99
N PHE A 404 7.24 12.13 20.06
CA PHE A 404 5.84 12.38 19.69
C PHE A 404 5.12 11.11 19.21
N LEU A 405 5.75 10.28 18.37
CA LEU A 405 5.15 9.02 17.93
C LEU A 405 4.93 8.04 19.10
N LEU A 406 5.86 7.98 20.06
CA LEU A 406 5.72 7.16 21.27
C LEU A 406 4.61 7.67 22.20
N ASP A 407 4.56 8.99 22.44
CA ASP A 407 3.54 9.63 23.29
C ASP A 407 2.11 9.45 22.74
N VAL A 408 1.98 9.27 21.42
CA VAL A 408 0.70 9.07 20.72
C VAL A 408 0.35 7.57 20.53
N GLN A 409 1.27 6.64 20.81
CA GLN A 409 1.01 5.21 20.60
C GLN A 409 -0.06 4.69 21.55
N ALA A 410 -1.13 4.11 20.99
CA ALA A 410 -2.19 3.50 21.77
C ALA A 410 -1.76 2.12 22.36
N PRO A 411 -2.41 1.63 23.44
CA PRO A 411 -2.03 0.37 24.10
C PRO A 411 -2.13 -0.90 23.24
N ASP A 412 -2.83 -0.85 22.11
CA ASP A 412 -2.90 -1.91 21.10
C ASP A 412 -1.75 -1.85 20.06
N GLY A 413 -0.84 -0.88 20.22
CA GLY A 413 0.28 -0.60 19.31
C GLY A 413 -0.01 0.45 18.24
N ASN A 414 -1.24 0.96 18.14
CA ASN A 414 -1.62 1.85 17.04
C ASN A 414 -0.97 3.24 17.09
N LEU A 415 -0.31 3.63 16.00
CA LEU A 415 0.32 4.95 15.81
C LEU A 415 -0.54 5.97 15.01
N ALA A 416 -1.80 5.65 14.66
CA ALA A 416 -2.66 6.57 13.90
C ALA A 416 -3.10 7.83 14.69
N GLY A 417 -3.04 7.81 16.03
CA GLY A 417 -3.38 8.96 16.87
C GLY A 417 -4.81 9.48 16.64
N GLN A 418 -4.95 10.75 16.27
CA GLN A 418 -6.23 11.43 16.04
C GLN A 418 -6.67 11.50 14.57
N ALA A 419 -5.99 10.77 13.68
CA ALA A 419 -6.22 10.73 12.23
C ALA A 419 -7.69 10.49 11.85
N ALA A 420 -8.18 11.20 10.83
CA ALA A 420 -9.50 10.94 10.25
C ALA A 420 -9.52 9.61 9.45
N PRO A 421 -10.69 9.03 9.15
CA PRO A 421 -10.77 7.70 8.54
C PRO A 421 -9.93 7.51 7.27
N TYR A 422 -9.88 8.51 6.38
CA TYR A 422 -9.12 8.41 5.13
C TYR A 422 -7.59 8.44 5.30
N GLU A 423 -7.07 9.01 6.39
CA GLU A 423 -5.63 9.03 6.70
C GLU A 423 -5.21 8.03 7.78
N PHE A 424 -6.14 7.35 8.47
CA PHE A 424 -5.88 6.56 9.68
C PHE A 424 -4.79 5.48 9.51
N MET A 425 -5.01 4.50 8.62
CA MET A 425 -4.02 3.44 8.38
C MET A 425 -2.80 3.90 7.53
N TYR A 426 -2.88 5.03 6.80
CA TYR A 426 -1.68 5.70 6.27
C TYR A 426 -0.79 6.17 7.41
N CYS A 427 -1.37 6.90 8.37
CA CYS A 427 -0.65 7.46 9.51
C CYS A 427 -0.06 6.36 10.38
N HIS A 428 -0.78 5.26 10.59
CA HIS A 428 -0.23 4.05 11.20
C HIS A 428 0.99 3.54 10.43
N GLY A 429 0.82 3.12 9.17
CA GLY A 429 1.89 2.46 8.41
C GLY A 429 3.13 3.32 8.22
N ILE A 430 2.96 4.62 7.96
CA ILE A 430 4.06 5.57 7.79
C ILE A 430 4.81 5.79 9.12
N ALA A 431 4.11 5.91 10.25
CA ALA A 431 4.74 6.04 11.55
C ALA A 431 5.47 4.75 11.98
N THR A 432 4.89 3.58 11.71
CA THR A 432 5.53 2.27 11.93
C THR A 432 6.80 2.15 11.09
N LEU A 433 6.76 2.51 9.80
CA LEU A 433 7.93 2.56 8.91
C LEU A 433 9.02 3.51 9.42
N ALA A 434 8.65 4.69 9.92
CA ALA A 434 9.60 5.64 10.50
C ALA A 434 10.30 5.08 11.75
N LEU A 435 9.56 4.45 12.67
CA LEU A 435 10.14 3.77 13.83
C LEU A 435 11.02 2.58 13.41
N SER A 436 10.60 1.77 12.43
CA SER A 436 11.39 0.65 11.91
C SER A 436 12.76 1.09 11.38
N GLU A 437 12.82 2.13 10.54
CA GLU A 437 14.10 2.63 10.02
C GLU A 437 14.98 3.23 11.13
N ILE A 438 14.40 3.99 12.06
CA ILE A 438 15.13 4.55 13.21
C ILE A 438 15.69 3.44 14.11
N VAL A 439 14.95 2.37 14.41
CA VAL A 439 15.46 1.22 15.16
C VAL A 439 16.59 0.54 14.40
N GLY A 440 16.44 0.30 13.10
CA GLY A 440 17.47 -0.31 12.26
C GLY A 440 18.78 0.50 12.20
N LEU A 441 18.70 1.83 12.15
CA LEU A 441 19.87 2.74 12.08
C LEU A 441 20.50 3.07 13.43
N SER A 442 19.71 3.08 14.52
CA SER A 442 20.21 3.38 15.87
C SER A 442 20.76 2.13 16.57
N GLY A 443 19.99 1.04 16.55
CA GLY A 443 20.15 -0.10 17.45
C GLY A 443 19.44 0.07 18.79
N ASP A 444 18.58 1.07 18.95
CA ASP A 444 18.01 1.41 20.25
C ASP A 444 17.06 0.32 20.78
N ALA A 445 17.47 -0.32 21.88
CA ALA A 445 16.71 -1.37 22.55
C ALA A 445 15.38 -0.87 23.13
N GLN A 446 15.29 0.40 23.56
CA GLN A 446 14.08 0.95 24.17
C GLN A 446 12.94 1.09 23.16
N LEU A 447 13.28 1.36 21.89
CA LEU A 447 12.32 1.50 20.80
C LEU A 447 11.80 0.15 20.26
N ARG A 448 12.43 -0.98 20.59
CA ARG A 448 12.05 -2.31 20.08
C ARG A 448 10.66 -2.76 20.55
N GLY A 449 10.31 -2.47 21.80
CA GLY A 449 8.99 -2.77 22.38
C GLY A 449 7.86 -2.03 21.67
N PRO A 450 7.89 -0.68 21.64
CA PRO A 450 6.96 0.16 20.87
C PRO A 450 6.82 -0.28 19.41
N LEU A 451 7.94 -0.57 18.74
CA LEU A 451 7.92 -1.06 17.35
C LEU A 451 7.24 -2.43 17.22
N ALA A 452 7.54 -3.39 18.10
CA ALA A 452 6.91 -4.71 18.08
C ALA A 452 5.38 -4.62 18.23
N SER A 453 4.89 -3.73 19.11
CA SER A 453 3.45 -3.47 19.24
C SER A 453 2.84 -2.86 17.97
N ALA A 454 3.51 -1.91 17.32
CA ALA A 454 3.05 -1.32 16.06
C ALA A 454 3.00 -2.34 14.91
N VAL A 455 4.00 -3.22 14.82
CA VAL A 455 4.05 -4.34 13.87
C VAL A 455 2.92 -5.34 14.15
N ALA A 456 2.66 -5.68 15.42
CA ALA A 456 1.55 -6.54 15.80
C ALA A 456 0.19 -5.93 15.40
N TYR A 457 0.01 -4.62 15.56
CA TYR A 457 -1.18 -3.91 15.08
C TYR A 457 -1.30 -3.95 13.55
N THR A 458 -0.20 -3.74 12.81
CA THR A 458 -0.18 -3.84 11.34
C THR A 458 -0.62 -5.25 10.91
N VAL A 459 -0.06 -6.30 11.50
CA VAL A 459 -0.41 -7.71 11.23
C VAL A 459 -1.88 -8.00 11.56
N ALA A 460 -2.37 -7.57 12.73
CA ALA A 460 -3.76 -7.75 13.14
C ALA A 460 -4.76 -6.93 12.31
N SER A 461 -4.30 -5.90 11.60
CA SER A 461 -5.12 -5.03 10.74
C SER A 461 -5.29 -5.53 9.31
N GLN A 462 -4.65 -6.63 8.93
CA GLN A 462 -4.76 -7.22 7.60
C GLN A 462 -6.16 -7.77 7.35
N ASP A 463 -6.67 -7.66 6.12
CA ASP A 463 -7.85 -8.39 5.65
C ASP A 463 -7.60 -9.90 5.76
N PRO A 464 -8.33 -10.65 6.62
CA PRO A 464 -8.07 -12.07 6.86
C PRO A 464 -8.39 -12.95 5.64
N TRP A 465 -9.14 -12.45 4.67
CA TRP A 465 -9.52 -13.19 3.46
C TRP A 465 -8.64 -12.79 2.28
N GLY A 466 -8.71 -11.53 1.86
CA GLY A 466 -7.98 -11.01 0.70
C GLY A 466 -6.50 -10.75 0.95
N GLY A 467 -6.08 -10.55 2.21
CA GLY A 467 -4.68 -10.33 2.59
C GLY A 467 -4.13 -8.93 2.31
N GLY A 468 -4.98 -7.98 1.91
CA GLY A 468 -4.62 -6.56 1.77
C GLY A 468 -4.83 -5.77 3.06
N TRP A 469 -4.67 -4.45 2.96
CA TRP A 469 -5.03 -3.48 4.00
C TRP A 469 -5.84 -2.35 3.40
N ARG A 470 -6.61 -1.66 4.22
CA ARG A 470 -7.33 -0.46 3.81
C ARG A 470 -7.27 0.66 4.84
N TYR A 471 -8.24 1.59 4.79
CA TYR A 471 -8.33 2.76 5.65
C TYR A 471 -8.61 2.42 7.11
N ARG A 472 -9.28 1.27 7.37
CA ARG A 472 -9.43 0.69 8.71
C ARG A 472 -8.91 -0.76 8.77
N PRO A 473 -8.58 -1.27 9.97
CA PRO A 473 -8.28 -2.68 10.20
C PRO A 473 -9.34 -3.62 9.63
N GLY A 474 -8.91 -4.68 8.93
CA GLY A 474 -9.78 -5.75 8.41
C GLY A 474 -10.69 -5.36 7.23
N GLU A 475 -10.63 -4.13 6.72
CA GLU A 475 -11.35 -3.74 5.49
C GLU A 475 -10.70 -4.39 4.24
N PRO A 476 -11.48 -4.90 3.27
CA PRO A 476 -10.95 -5.44 2.02
C PRO A 476 -10.04 -4.45 1.28
N GLY A 477 -8.83 -4.89 0.97
CA GLY A 477 -7.71 -3.98 0.75
C GLY A 477 -7.75 -3.13 -0.53
N ASP A 478 -6.94 -2.06 -0.53
CA ASP A 478 -6.59 -1.30 -1.72
C ASP A 478 -5.06 -1.17 -1.89
N THR A 479 -4.60 -1.07 -3.15
CA THR A 479 -3.18 -1.07 -3.49
C THR A 479 -2.43 0.12 -2.90
N SER A 480 -3.11 1.23 -2.59
CA SER A 480 -2.50 2.44 -2.01
C SER A 480 -2.22 2.34 -0.51
N GLN A 481 -2.92 1.44 0.17
CA GLN A 481 -2.71 1.14 1.57
C GLN A 481 -1.67 0.03 1.76
N LEU A 482 -1.57 -0.87 0.79
CA LEU A 482 -0.66 -2.02 0.78
C LEU A 482 0.82 -1.60 0.87
N GLY A 483 1.28 -0.64 0.05
CA GLY A 483 2.71 -0.30 -0.04
C GLY A 483 3.30 0.16 1.28
N TRP A 484 2.59 1.01 2.01
CA TRP A 484 3.04 1.51 3.31
C TRP A 484 3.13 0.42 4.37
N GLN A 485 2.18 -0.53 4.41
CA GLN A 485 2.26 -1.64 5.36
C GLN A 485 3.41 -2.58 5.01
N LEU A 486 3.61 -2.92 3.72
CA LEU A 486 4.69 -3.80 3.28
C LEU A 486 6.08 -3.18 3.50
N LEU A 487 6.23 -1.88 3.26
CA LEU A 487 7.45 -1.14 3.59
C LEU A 487 7.69 -1.17 5.11
N ALA A 488 6.67 -0.88 5.92
CA ALA A 488 6.78 -0.87 7.39
C ALA A 488 7.19 -2.24 7.95
N LEU A 489 6.53 -3.31 7.48
CA LEU A 489 6.81 -4.70 7.86
C LEU A 489 8.22 -5.14 7.42
N ARG A 490 8.65 -4.81 6.20
CA ARG A 490 9.98 -5.19 5.71
C ARG A 490 11.09 -4.43 6.43
N SER A 491 10.86 -3.16 6.75
CA SER A 491 11.75 -2.37 7.60
C SER A 491 11.81 -2.93 9.03
N ALA A 492 10.70 -3.44 9.56
CA ALA A 492 10.66 -4.09 10.87
C ALA A 492 11.45 -5.41 10.90
N GLU A 493 11.38 -6.23 9.84
CA GLU A 493 12.25 -7.41 9.70
C GLU A 493 13.73 -7.03 9.68
N LEU A 494 14.11 -5.96 8.98
CA LEU A 494 15.48 -5.42 9.00
C LEU A 494 15.87 -4.90 10.40
N ALA A 495 14.93 -4.34 11.16
CA ALA A 495 15.12 -4.00 12.57
C ALA A 495 15.15 -5.25 13.51
N GLY A 496 14.96 -6.47 12.99
CA GLY A 496 14.95 -7.71 13.77
C GLY A 496 13.65 -7.96 14.55
N ILE A 497 12.51 -7.46 14.05
CA ILE A 497 11.18 -7.81 14.52
C ILE A 497 10.58 -8.82 13.53
N ALA A 498 10.24 -10.02 14.00
CA ALA A 498 9.72 -11.07 13.13
C ALA A 498 8.28 -10.77 12.66
N VAL A 499 8.03 -10.94 11.37
CA VAL A 499 6.70 -10.84 10.75
C VAL A 499 6.19 -12.25 10.40
N PRO A 500 4.92 -12.61 10.70
CA PRO A 500 4.40 -13.93 10.35
C PRO A 500 4.39 -14.17 8.83
N ARG A 501 4.88 -15.33 8.39
CA ARG A 501 4.91 -15.72 6.97
C ARG A 501 3.53 -15.63 6.30
N SER A 502 2.46 -15.95 7.03
CA SER A 502 1.08 -15.84 6.55
C SER A 502 0.67 -14.42 6.15
N THR A 503 1.28 -13.38 6.74
CA THR A 503 1.06 -11.97 6.39
C THR A 503 1.63 -11.65 5.01
N TRP A 504 2.85 -12.10 4.71
CA TRP A 504 3.46 -11.99 3.39
C TRP A 504 2.69 -12.78 2.32
N GLU A 505 2.24 -13.99 2.65
CA GLU A 505 1.38 -14.80 1.77
C GLU A 505 0.01 -14.15 1.54
N GLY A 506 -0.52 -13.41 2.52
CA GLY A 506 -1.71 -12.57 2.36
C GLY A 506 -1.48 -11.44 1.36
N ALA A 507 -0.39 -10.69 1.51
CA ALA A 507 -0.04 -9.61 0.59
C ALA A 507 0.17 -10.11 -0.86
N ALA A 508 0.77 -11.29 -1.03
CA ALA A 508 0.91 -11.95 -2.34
C ALA A 508 -0.44 -12.35 -2.95
N ARG A 509 -1.38 -12.90 -2.16
CA ARG A 509 -2.76 -13.16 -2.62
C ARG A 509 -3.45 -11.86 -3.05
N TYR A 510 -3.33 -10.80 -2.26
CA TYR A 510 -3.91 -9.51 -2.58
C TYR A 510 -3.41 -8.98 -3.93
N LEU A 511 -2.09 -8.94 -4.13
CA LEU A 511 -1.46 -8.47 -5.36
C LEU A 511 -1.95 -9.22 -6.60
N ALA A 512 -2.20 -10.53 -6.50
CA ALA A 512 -2.77 -11.30 -7.61
C ALA A 512 -4.17 -10.78 -8.02
N THR A 513 -5.02 -10.37 -7.07
CA THR A 513 -6.38 -9.88 -7.35
C THR A 513 -6.44 -8.50 -8.01
N VAL A 514 -5.36 -7.72 -7.96
CA VAL A 514 -5.24 -6.39 -8.60
C VAL A 514 -4.31 -6.36 -9.81
N SER A 515 -3.68 -7.50 -10.16
CA SER A 515 -2.72 -7.60 -11.27
C SER A 515 -3.39 -7.56 -12.64
N ALA A 516 -2.74 -6.91 -13.61
CA ALA A 516 -3.21 -6.76 -14.98
C ALA A 516 -2.04 -6.64 -15.97
N GLY A 517 -2.33 -6.56 -17.27
CA GLY A 517 -1.32 -6.59 -18.34
C GLY A 517 -1.10 -7.99 -18.90
N THR A 518 -0.33 -8.07 -19.98
CA THR A 518 0.04 -9.32 -20.69
C THR A 518 0.96 -10.19 -19.84
N HIS A 519 1.76 -9.59 -18.96
CA HIS A 519 2.67 -10.30 -18.05
C HIS A 519 2.28 -10.15 -16.56
N GLY A 520 1.13 -9.55 -16.25
CA GLY A 520 0.68 -9.31 -14.88
C GLY A 520 1.46 -8.20 -14.14
N GLY A 521 2.24 -7.39 -14.87
CA GLY A 521 3.05 -6.31 -14.31
C GLY A 521 2.24 -5.10 -13.87
N LEU A 522 1.16 -4.79 -14.58
CA LEU A 522 0.29 -3.66 -14.26
C LEU A 522 -0.52 -3.93 -12.98
N ALA A 523 -1.04 -2.87 -12.36
CA ALA A 523 -1.96 -3.02 -11.22
C ALA A 523 -3.04 -1.92 -11.14
N ALA A 524 -4.21 -2.32 -10.64
CA ALA A 524 -5.34 -1.47 -10.31
C ALA A 524 -5.31 -0.99 -8.84
N TYR A 525 -6.17 -0.04 -8.48
CA TYR A 525 -6.35 0.40 -7.08
C TYR A 525 -7.10 -0.66 -6.28
N ARG A 526 -8.08 -1.35 -6.88
CA ARG A 526 -8.82 -2.49 -6.30
C ARG A 526 -9.17 -3.54 -7.36
N PRO A 527 -9.55 -4.77 -6.96
CA PRO A 527 -9.95 -5.82 -7.89
C PRO A 527 -11.11 -5.39 -8.80
N GLY A 528 -11.02 -5.72 -10.09
CA GLY A 528 -12.01 -5.36 -11.11
C GLY A 528 -11.94 -3.91 -11.62
N GLU A 529 -11.06 -3.06 -11.09
CA GLU A 529 -10.83 -1.71 -11.62
C GLU A 529 -9.74 -1.68 -12.71
N ARG A 530 -9.65 -0.57 -13.45
CA ARG A 530 -8.61 -0.36 -14.47
C ARG A 530 -7.24 -0.12 -13.83
N ALA A 531 -6.19 -0.70 -14.42
CA ALA A 531 -4.81 -0.43 -14.03
C ALA A 531 -4.41 1.04 -14.22
N THR A 532 -3.56 1.56 -13.32
CA THR A 532 -3.05 2.94 -13.36
C THR A 532 -1.55 2.98 -13.09
N ARG A 533 -0.84 4.02 -13.54
CA ARG A 533 0.62 4.13 -13.33
C ARG A 533 0.99 4.20 -11.86
N THR A 534 0.25 4.97 -11.06
CA THR A 534 0.45 5.09 -9.61
C THR A 534 0.37 3.74 -8.91
N MET A 535 -0.68 2.95 -9.17
CA MET A 535 -0.86 1.64 -8.52
C MET A 535 0.04 0.57 -9.11
N THR A 536 0.40 0.66 -10.40
CA THR A 536 1.41 -0.21 -11.03
C THR A 536 2.79 0.00 -10.40
N ALA A 537 3.16 1.25 -10.10
CA ALA A 537 4.42 1.56 -9.42
C ALA A 537 4.46 1.01 -7.99
N GLU A 538 3.41 1.25 -7.21
CA GLU A 538 3.31 0.75 -5.83
C GLU A 538 3.27 -0.78 -5.79
N ALA A 539 2.48 -1.42 -6.66
CA ALA A 539 2.46 -2.87 -6.79
C ALA A 539 3.81 -3.45 -7.28
N LEU A 540 4.56 -2.76 -8.13
CA LEU A 540 5.91 -3.20 -8.52
C LEU A 540 6.87 -3.18 -7.33
N VAL A 541 6.87 -2.12 -6.50
CA VAL A 541 7.64 -2.09 -5.24
C VAL A 541 7.21 -3.25 -4.32
N CYS A 542 5.91 -3.44 -4.08
CA CYS A 542 5.40 -4.53 -3.25
C CYS A 542 5.83 -5.92 -3.76
N ARG A 543 5.79 -6.14 -5.08
CA ARG A 543 6.26 -7.39 -5.69
C ARG A 543 7.78 -7.55 -5.57
N GLN A 544 8.57 -6.48 -5.72
CA GLN A 544 10.03 -6.50 -5.52
C GLN A 544 10.41 -6.83 -4.06
N LEU A 545 9.70 -6.29 -3.07
CA LEU A 545 9.87 -6.65 -1.65
C LEU A 545 9.55 -8.15 -1.39
N LEU A 546 8.62 -8.72 -2.16
CA LEU A 546 8.26 -10.14 -2.18
C LEU A 546 9.15 -11.01 -3.10
N GLY A 547 10.25 -10.46 -3.64
CA GLY A 547 11.23 -11.23 -4.43
C GLY A 547 11.03 -11.24 -5.95
N LEU A 548 10.22 -10.36 -6.53
CA LEU A 548 10.10 -10.21 -7.98
C LEU A 548 11.37 -9.58 -8.57
N TRP A 549 12.16 -10.39 -9.28
CA TRP A 549 13.41 -9.96 -9.89
C TRP A 549 13.22 -8.97 -11.06
N PRO A 550 14.13 -7.99 -11.25
CA PRO A 550 14.07 -6.99 -12.34
C PRO A 550 14.05 -7.56 -13.76
N THR A 551 14.57 -8.77 -13.93
CA THR A 551 14.60 -9.49 -15.22
C THR A 551 13.26 -10.10 -15.60
N HIS A 552 12.30 -10.21 -14.67
CA HIS A 552 11.01 -10.84 -14.91
C HIS A 552 10.14 -10.03 -15.90
N PRO A 553 9.41 -10.66 -16.84
CA PRO A 553 8.58 -9.95 -17.81
C PRO A 553 7.58 -8.97 -17.18
N ALA A 554 6.96 -9.34 -16.07
CA ALA A 554 6.05 -8.45 -15.30
C ALA A 554 6.75 -7.18 -14.77
N ALA A 555 8.02 -7.29 -14.37
CA ALA A 555 8.78 -6.15 -13.85
C ALA A 555 9.13 -5.17 -14.99
N ARG A 556 9.47 -5.70 -16.17
CA ARG A 556 9.70 -4.92 -17.39
C ARG A 556 8.42 -4.27 -17.92
N GLU A 557 7.33 -5.03 -18.05
CA GLU A 557 6.02 -4.51 -18.47
C GLU A 557 5.56 -3.33 -17.59
N ALA A 558 5.72 -3.48 -16.27
CA ALA A 558 5.46 -2.39 -15.34
C ALA A 558 6.39 -1.19 -15.60
N GLY A 559 7.71 -1.40 -15.69
CA GLY A 559 8.69 -0.35 -15.98
C GLY A 559 8.43 0.41 -17.29
N ASP A 560 8.19 -0.31 -18.39
CA ASP A 560 7.87 0.25 -19.70
C ASP A 560 6.57 1.07 -19.65
N TYR A 561 5.56 0.58 -18.92
CA TYR A 561 4.33 1.32 -18.66
C TYR A 561 4.57 2.56 -17.77
N LEU A 562 5.50 2.53 -16.82
CA LEU A 562 5.86 3.72 -16.02
C LEU A 562 6.66 4.76 -16.81
N LEU A 563 7.47 4.36 -17.81
CA LEU A 563 8.18 5.29 -18.70
C LEU A 563 7.23 6.12 -19.59
N GLY A 564 5.96 5.72 -19.73
CA GLY A 564 4.95 6.44 -20.51
C GLY A 564 4.34 7.69 -19.84
N GLU A 565 4.88 8.16 -18.72
CA GLU A 565 4.56 9.44 -18.07
C GLU A 565 5.68 9.81 -17.08
N LEU A 566 6.71 10.52 -17.56
CA LEU A 566 7.87 10.86 -16.73
C LEU A 566 7.57 12.05 -15.80
N PRO A 567 8.33 12.26 -14.72
CA PRO A 567 8.21 13.46 -13.91
C PRO A 567 8.41 14.74 -14.75
N GLY A 568 7.46 15.65 -14.63
CA GLY A 568 7.36 16.86 -15.46
C GLY A 568 6.44 16.71 -16.68
N GLU A 569 5.92 15.51 -16.94
CA GLU A 569 4.89 15.24 -17.95
C GLU A 569 3.54 14.94 -17.27
N GLY A 570 2.44 15.07 -18.01
CA GLY A 570 1.10 14.77 -17.51
C GLY A 570 0.64 15.68 -16.36
N ALA A 571 -0.16 15.10 -15.43
CA ALA A 571 -0.61 15.78 -14.22
C ALA A 571 0.35 15.46 -13.06
N PRO A 572 1.04 16.45 -12.46
CA PRO A 572 2.02 16.21 -11.40
C PRO A 572 1.46 15.39 -10.24
N ASN A 573 2.24 14.41 -9.74
CA ASN A 573 1.78 13.47 -8.71
C ASN A 573 2.97 12.92 -7.91
N ARG A 574 3.35 13.55 -6.79
CA ARG A 574 4.49 13.12 -5.94
C ARG A 574 4.32 11.70 -5.38
N TYR A 575 3.09 11.27 -5.10
CA TYR A 575 2.82 9.93 -4.59
C TYR A 575 3.19 8.86 -5.63
N TYR A 576 2.80 9.07 -6.89
CA TYR A 576 3.28 8.25 -8.01
C TYR A 576 4.80 8.35 -8.13
N TRP A 577 5.36 9.55 -8.09
CA TRP A 577 6.80 9.73 -8.28
C TRP A 577 7.63 9.02 -7.21
N TYR A 578 7.18 8.97 -5.96
CA TYR A 578 7.85 8.25 -4.88
C TYR A 578 7.95 6.75 -5.15
N TYR A 579 6.80 6.08 -5.37
CA TYR A 579 6.79 4.64 -5.65
C TYR A 579 7.47 4.28 -6.98
N ALA A 580 7.31 5.11 -8.01
CA ALA A 580 7.99 4.90 -9.29
C ALA A 580 9.51 5.07 -9.16
N THR A 581 10.00 6.03 -8.37
CA THR A 581 11.44 6.19 -8.13
C THR A 581 12.03 4.94 -7.45
N MET A 582 11.35 4.38 -6.44
CA MET A 582 11.77 3.13 -5.81
C MET A 582 11.76 1.95 -6.81
N ALA A 583 10.66 1.80 -7.56
CA ALA A 583 10.48 0.71 -8.52
C ALA A 583 11.51 0.74 -9.66
N MET A 584 11.72 1.92 -10.27
CA MET A 584 12.68 2.13 -11.36
C MET A 584 14.13 2.02 -10.87
N TYR A 585 14.44 2.46 -9.65
CA TYR A 585 15.76 2.24 -9.06
C TYR A 585 16.07 0.75 -8.91
N GLN A 586 15.08 -0.08 -8.56
CA GLN A 586 15.27 -1.54 -8.55
C GLN A 586 15.33 -2.15 -9.96
N LEU A 587 14.79 -1.51 -11.00
CA LEU A 587 14.97 -1.96 -12.39
C LEU A 587 16.36 -1.64 -12.97
N GLN A 588 16.99 -0.53 -12.52
CA GLN A 588 18.27 -0.02 -13.05
C GLN A 588 18.23 0.26 -14.58
N GLY A 589 19.39 0.53 -15.18
CA GLY A 589 19.55 0.75 -16.64
C GLY A 589 18.62 1.84 -17.20
N THR A 590 18.14 1.65 -18.43
CA THR A 590 17.29 2.61 -19.16
C THR A 590 16.06 3.07 -18.36
N HIS A 591 15.40 2.16 -17.63
CA HIS A 591 14.26 2.48 -16.77
C HIS A 591 14.63 3.49 -15.70
N TRP A 592 15.77 3.27 -15.03
CA TRP A 592 16.28 4.20 -14.02
C TRP A 592 16.82 5.49 -14.63
N GLU A 593 17.63 5.42 -15.68
CA GLU A 593 18.32 6.57 -16.28
C GLU A 593 17.38 7.61 -16.88
N LEU A 594 16.28 7.18 -17.52
CA LEU A 594 15.26 8.09 -18.04
C LEU A 594 14.43 8.68 -16.90
N TRP A 595 14.00 7.84 -15.97
CA TRP A 595 13.19 8.25 -14.82
C TRP A 595 13.92 9.27 -13.93
N ASN A 596 15.11 8.93 -13.45
CA ASN A 596 15.95 9.75 -12.58
C ASN A 596 16.28 11.11 -13.21
N ARG A 597 16.56 11.15 -14.51
CA ARG A 597 16.86 12.39 -15.24
C ARG A 597 15.66 13.34 -15.29
N ALA A 598 14.46 12.81 -15.55
CA ALA A 598 13.22 13.58 -15.55
C ALA A 598 12.81 14.02 -14.12
N LEU A 599 13.00 13.14 -13.14
CA LEU A 599 12.78 13.38 -11.71
C LEU A 599 13.63 14.54 -11.18
N GLN A 600 14.96 14.47 -11.34
CA GLN A 600 15.87 15.55 -10.92
C GLN A 600 15.56 16.87 -11.63
N ARG A 601 15.39 16.85 -12.97
CA ARG A 601 15.00 18.04 -13.75
C ARG A 601 13.77 18.73 -13.16
N THR A 602 12.76 17.95 -12.75
CA THR A 602 11.48 18.47 -12.25
C THR A 602 11.58 18.93 -10.79
N LEU A 603 12.18 18.14 -9.90
CA LEU A 603 12.27 18.48 -8.48
C LEU A 603 13.26 19.62 -8.22
N LEU A 604 14.42 19.65 -8.88
CA LEU A 604 15.43 20.70 -8.65
C LEU A 604 14.99 22.07 -9.19
N ALA A 605 14.19 22.10 -10.25
CA ALA A 605 13.59 23.32 -10.81
C ALA A 605 12.39 23.84 -9.99
N THR A 606 11.82 23.03 -9.10
CA THR A 606 10.62 23.38 -8.31
C THR A 606 10.87 23.49 -6.79
N GLN A 607 12.11 23.27 -6.32
CA GLN A 607 12.47 23.53 -4.93
C GLN A 607 12.57 25.04 -4.68
N ARG A 608 11.87 25.54 -3.66
CA ARG A 608 11.88 26.96 -3.29
C ARG A 608 13.25 27.38 -2.76
N ARG A 609 13.62 28.64 -3.02
CA ARG A 609 14.92 29.24 -2.66
C ARG A 609 14.78 30.50 -1.80
N ASP A 610 13.55 30.98 -1.67
CA ASP A 610 13.13 32.23 -1.05
C ASP A 610 12.51 31.99 0.33
N ALA A 611 12.85 32.85 1.30
CA ALA A 611 12.30 32.76 2.65
C ALA A 611 10.78 33.10 2.66
N PRO A 612 9.96 32.45 3.51
CA PRO A 612 10.29 31.46 4.53
C PRO A 612 10.30 29.99 4.00
N PHE A 613 10.18 29.79 2.69
CA PHE A 613 9.95 28.46 2.09
C PHE A 613 11.19 27.81 1.48
N ALA A 614 12.35 28.45 1.53
CA ALA A 614 13.62 27.95 1.01
C ALA A 614 13.91 26.50 1.48
N GLY A 615 14.19 25.60 0.54
CA GLY A 615 14.38 24.16 0.81
C GLY A 615 13.10 23.32 0.71
N SER A 616 11.92 23.92 0.87
CA SER A 616 10.63 23.22 0.69
C SER A 616 10.22 23.11 -0.78
N TRP A 617 9.16 22.33 -1.03
CA TRP A 617 8.38 22.38 -2.27
C TRP A 617 6.94 22.78 -1.98
N ASP A 618 6.32 23.53 -2.90
CA ASP A 618 4.90 23.86 -2.80
C ASP A 618 4.00 22.64 -3.01
N PRO A 619 2.87 22.54 -2.26
CA PRO A 619 1.97 21.39 -2.31
C PRO A 619 1.03 21.44 -3.55
N THR A 620 1.60 21.50 -4.74
CA THR A 620 0.88 21.72 -6.01
C THR A 620 0.50 20.44 -6.77
N THR A 621 1.02 19.27 -6.38
CA THR A 621 0.74 18.01 -7.09
C THR A 621 -0.51 17.31 -6.57
N ARG A 622 -1.02 16.33 -7.33
CA ARG A 622 -2.35 15.71 -7.18
C ARG A 622 -2.83 15.49 -5.74
N TRP A 623 -2.01 14.84 -4.92
CA TRP A 623 -2.35 14.47 -3.53
C TRP A 623 -1.76 15.40 -2.47
N ASP A 624 -0.94 16.40 -2.86
CA ASP A 624 -0.22 17.25 -1.92
C ASP A 624 -1.16 18.10 -1.05
N GLY A 625 -2.34 18.48 -1.56
CA GLY A 625 -3.32 19.28 -0.81
C GLY A 625 -3.81 18.61 0.47
N TYR A 626 -3.89 17.28 0.50
CA TYR A 626 -4.25 16.53 1.69
C TYR A 626 -3.13 16.52 2.73
N GLY A 627 -1.85 16.47 2.32
CA GLY A 627 -0.70 16.37 3.23
C GLY A 627 0.05 17.68 3.53
N GLY A 628 -0.23 18.75 2.79
CA GLY A 628 0.42 20.05 2.92
C GLY A 628 1.89 20.09 2.47
N ARG A 629 2.57 21.21 2.78
CA ARG A 629 3.96 21.48 2.40
C ARG A 629 4.96 20.46 2.95
N VAL A 630 4.72 19.92 4.14
CA VAL A 630 5.60 18.90 4.75
C VAL A 630 5.54 17.60 3.94
N TYR A 631 4.36 17.11 3.58
CA TYR A 631 4.20 15.96 2.68
C TYR A 631 4.90 16.19 1.33
N ALA A 632 4.64 17.35 0.70
CA ALA A 632 5.22 17.69 -0.59
C ALA A 632 6.75 17.78 -0.57
N THR A 633 7.31 18.24 0.55
CA THR A 633 8.75 18.36 0.78
C THR A 633 9.39 17.02 1.14
N ALA A 634 8.80 16.26 2.06
CA ALA A 634 9.31 14.96 2.48
C ALA A 634 9.30 13.95 1.33
N LEU A 635 8.22 13.83 0.55
CA LEU A 635 8.20 12.92 -0.60
C LEU A 635 9.22 13.32 -1.69
N ALA A 636 9.40 14.61 -1.97
CA ALA A 636 10.41 15.07 -2.92
C ALA A 636 11.84 14.81 -2.42
N THR A 637 12.07 14.99 -1.12
CA THR A 637 13.34 14.63 -0.47
C THR A 637 13.59 13.15 -0.66
N LEU A 638 12.66 12.29 -0.22
CA LEU A 638 12.73 10.82 -0.31
C LEU A 638 12.97 10.31 -1.75
N CYS A 639 12.43 11.00 -2.77
CA CYS A 639 12.74 10.72 -4.18
C CYS A 639 14.23 10.97 -4.51
N LEU A 640 14.79 12.10 -4.06
CA LEU A 640 16.19 12.48 -4.26
C LEU A 640 17.16 11.73 -3.32
N GLU A 641 16.66 10.91 -2.40
CA GLU A 641 17.48 10.06 -1.54
C GLU A 641 17.66 8.62 -2.07
N ALA A 642 16.92 8.23 -3.11
CA ALA A 642 16.79 6.83 -3.54
C ALA A 642 18.14 6.12 -3.78
N TYR A 643 19.15 6.87 -4.26
CA TYR A 643 20.51 6.41 -4.57
C TYR A 643 21.24 5.70 -3.43
N TYR A 644 20.89 6.00 -2.18
CA TYR A 644 21.53 5.47 -0.96
C TYR A 644 20.54 4.93 0.09
N ARG A 645 19.23 5.17 -0.08
CA ARG A 645 18.18 4.60 0.80
C ARG A 645 17.96 3.10 0.61
N PHE A 646 18.24 2.62 -0.59
CA PHE A 646 18.03 1.24 -1.03
C PHE A 646 19.32 0.73 -1.65
N MET A 647 19.67 -0.54 -1.40
CA MET A 647 20.66 -1.21 -2.23
C MET A 647 20.03 -1.56 -3.58
N PRO A 648 20.77 -1.46 -4.70
CA PRO A 648 20.34 -1.97 -5.98
C PRO A 648 20.36 -3.51 -5.95
N PRO A 649 19.73 -4.18 -6.92
CA PRO A 649 19.90 -5.62 -7.11
C PRO A 649 21.37 -5.94 -7.33
N THR A 650 21.96 -6.78 -6.49
CA THR A 650 23.37 -7.17 -6.63
C THR A 650 23.57 -8.01 -7.88
N GLY A 651 24.46 -7.59 -8.77
CA GLY A 651 24.78 -8.28 -10.02
C GLY A 651 25.48 -9.64 -9.87
N ALA A 652 25.54 -10.19 -8.65
CA ALA A 652 26.13 -11.49 -8.31
C ALA A 652 25.25 -12.66 -8.78
N ASP A 653 23.92 -12.51 -8.78
CA ASP A 653 22.99 -13.52 -9.34
C ASP A 653 22.73 -13.29 -10.84
N ARG A 654 23.79 -12.92 -11.58
CA ARG A 654 23.81 -13.14 -13.04
C ARG A 654 24.00 -14.64 -13.28
N PRO A 655 23.09 -15.34 -13.99
CA PRO A 655 23.28 -16.75 -14.29
C PRO A 655 24.55 -16.92 -15.15
N GLY A 656 25.62 -17.44 -14.55
CA GLY A 656 26.91 -17.67 -15.21
C GLY A 656 28.17 -17.13 -14.50
N GLN A 657 28.07 -16.40 -13.39
CA GLN A 657 29.26 -15.95 -12.63
C GLN A 657 29.10 -16.17 -11.12
N SER A 658 29.75 -17.21 -10.59
CA SER A 658 29.79 -17.49 -9.15
C SER A 658 30.47 -16.35 -8.38
N PRO A 659 29.96 -15.93 -7.21
CA PRO A 659 30.63 -14.96 -6.36
C PRO A 659 31.93 -15.55 -5.79
N ALA A 660 33.03 -14.80 -5.90
CA ALA A 660 34.28 -15.13 -5.22
C ALA A 660 34.14 -14.83 -3.72
N VAL A 661 34.57 -15.76 -2.87
CA VAL A 661 34.51 -15.63 -1.41
C VAL A 661 35.77 -14.92 -0.90
N HIS A 662 35.57 -13.85 -0.13
CA HIS A 662 36.55 -13.17 0.72
C HIS A 662 35.89 -12.77 2.03
#